data_AF-A0A3D1YCT8-F1
#
_entry.id   AF-A0A3D1YCT8-F1
#
_cell.length_a   1.000
_cell.length_b   1.000
_cell.length_c   1.000
_cell.angle_alpha   90.00
_cell.angle_beta   90.00
_cell.angle_gamma   90.00
#
_symmetry.space_group_name_H-M   'P 1'
#
loop_
_entity.id
_entity.type
_entity.pdbx_description
1 polymer ?
#
loop_
_entity_poly.entity_id
_entity_poly.type
_entity_poly.pdbx_seq_one_letter_code
_entity_poly.pdbx_strand_id
1 'polypeptide(L)'
;MFGLDIGTRSIVGTVGYRNQNRFIVVAQRVKEHDTRAMLDGQIHDIQKVGDTIRMVKQELEETIGEKLKGVCIAAAGRVLRTVTTHEEIQFQNEQEISKDDIYRLVSSGVEKAYQEFLNEEKDSDVKFYCVGHSVVRYYLNGYPMGNLEEHKGRNIGVDLIATFLPDDVVDGLYKAVEIAGLEVASLTLEPIAAIQLAIPERFRMLNIALIDVGAGTSDISITNDGCIIAYGMIPVAGDILTETIAKHCLVDFAEAERIKREAGKSDTVSYMDIMLLPQTIRSEEVNELLAPVIEEMSTQVADKIMELNGGKPVSAVFIVGGGGKMAGYAEAVAQKLGIAKERVALRGEEVMQNVVFQEDIKKDSLLVTPVGICMNYYEQNNNFIFVSFNGSRIKMYDNNNLTVADVALQAQFPKDGLFPKRGKELTFQVNGKQRMVRGLRGEAAVIEVNGKIVDLNTTVRENDIIGVTESTAGDAAKATIGDLPEATESIYVVVNGNKVEIPKFAQVNGVLQSSYYEIRENDEIEMLNYYTVQQIAEFMDLSLTPGREIFVNHQSAEWDTPVYENFTVNFDLENETGSGAYGESDGEEAEEETEESIAGNAKANSMKEAASETSTEASDEEKKPAGPTTIIVVVNRSPVTLSGKPSYVFVDVFDKIDFDLTRPKGKNIVTSLNGKPAQYMETLHDGDVIDIYWSN
;
A
#
# COMPACT_ATOMS: atom_id res chain seq x y z
N MET A 1 9.91 -29.13 0.03
CA MET A 1 9.61 -28.41 -1.22
C MET A 1 9.88 -29.29 -2.41
N PHE A 2 9.14 -29.08 -3.49
CA PHE A 2 9.33 -29.68 -4.79
C PHE A 2 9.38 -28.54 -5.80
N GLY A 3 10.52 -28.35 -6.45
CA GLY A 3 10.70 -27.41 -7.54
C GLY A 3 10.82 -28.14 -8.88
N LEU A 4 10.39 -27.48 -9.95
CA LEU A 4 10.23 -28.07 -11.26
C LEU A 4 10.59 -27.03 -12.33
N ASP A 5 11.77 -27.20 -12.90
CA ASP A 5 12.20 -26.54 -14.13
C ASP A 5 11.50 -27.23 -15.31
N ILE A 6 10.79 -26.46 -16.15
CA ILE A 6 10.04 -26.95 -17.32
C ILE A 6 10.75 -26.50 -18.61
N GLY A 7 12.07 -26.70 -18.65
CA GLY A 7 12.93 -26.30 -19.75
C GLY A 7 12.54 -26.89 -21.12
N THR A 8 12.96 -26.19 -22.18
CA THR A 8 12.59 -26.52 -23.58
C THR A 8 13.05 -27.91 -24.04
N ARG A 9 14.19 -28.43 -23.53
CA ARG A 9 14.66 -29.80 -23.84
C ARG A 9 14.18 -30.85 -22.84
N SER A 10 14.02 -30.49 -21.58
CA SER A 10 13.86 -31.41 -20.46
C SER A 10 13.20 -30.76 -19.26
N ILE A 11 12.43 -31.54 -18.52
CA ILE A 11 11.87 -31.17 -17.22
C ILE A 11 12.80 -31.69 -16.12
N VAL A 12 13.16 -30.83 -15.16
CA VAL A 12 13.99 -31.20 -13.99
C VAL A 12 13.20 -30.99 -12.71
N GLY A 13 12.80 -32.10 -12.08
CA GLY A 13 12.15 -32.09 -10.78
C GLY A 13 13.17 -32.26 -9.65
N THR A 14 13.15 -31.35 -8.68
CA THR A 14 14.08 -31.31 -7.53
C THR A 14 13.28 -31.26 -6.23
N VAL A 15 13.53 -32.18 -5.31
CA VAL A 15 12.88 -32.22 -3.99
C VAL A 15 13.91 -31.89 -2.91
N GLY A 16 13.58 -30.99 -1.99
CA GLY A 16 14.49 -30.57 -0.92
C GLY A 16 13.87 -29.67 0.14
N TYR A 17 14.67 -29.30 1.14
CA TYR A 17 14.26 -28.45 2.28
C TYR A 17 15.38 -27.55 2.80
N ARG A 18 15.04 -26.36 3.30
CA ARG A 18 15.99 -25.45 3.98
C ARG A 18 16.23 -25.94 5.42
N ASN A 19 17.49 -26.08 5.82
CA ASN A 19 17.91 -26.44 7.17
C ASN A 19 19.02 -25.46 7.60
N GLN A 20 18.69 -24.56 8.54
CA GLN A 20 19.53 -23.41 8.89
C GLN A 20 19.92 -22.64 7.60
N ASN A 21 21.21 -22.32 7.41
CA ASN A 21 21.72 -21.58 6.25
C ASN A 21 22.10 -22.50 5.06
N ARG A 22 21.55 -23.72 4.98
CA ARG A 22 21.80 -24.66 3.87
C ARG A 22 20.49 -25.16 3.26
N PHE A 23 20.51 -25.41 1.96
CA PHE A 23 19.44 -26.14 1.28
C PHE A 23 19.86 -27.60 1.09
N ILE A 24 18.99 -28.53 1.45
CA ILE A 24 19.23 -29.97 1.35
C ILE A 24 18.36 -30.54 0.23
N VAL A 25 18.99 -30.95 -0.87
CA VAL A 25 18.36 -31.69 -1.98
C VAL A 25 18.29 -33.16 -1.56
N VAL A 26 17.07 -33.67 -1.44
CA VAL A 26 16.76 -35.06 -1.08
C VAL A 26 16.83 -35.96 -2.31
N ALA A 27 16.20 -35.53 -3.42
CA ALA A 27 16.16 -36.28 -4.67
C ALA A 27 16.04 -35.33 -5.87
N GLN A 28 16.56 -35.74 -7.03
CA GLN A 28 16.40 -35.01 -8.29
C GLN A 28 16.21 -35.96 -9.48
N ARG A 29 15.24 -35.68 -10.36
CA ARG A 29 14.94 -36.49 -11.56
C ARG A 29 14.83 -35.59 -12.79
N VAL A 30 15.34 -36.08 -13.92
CA VAL A 30 15.42 -35.34 -15.19
C VAL A 30 14.75 -36.18 -16.28
N LYS A 31 13.80 -35.60 -17.01
CA LYS A 31 13.15 -36.23 -18.16
C LYS A 31 13.25 -35.32 -19.37
N GLU A 32 13.97 -35.77 -20.40
CA GLU A 32 13.94 -35.08 -21.70
C GLU A 32 12.58 -35.31 -22.39
N HIS A 33 12.09 -34.31 -23.12
CA HIS A 33 10.82 -34.44 -23.86
C HIS A 33 11.01 -35.39 -25.07
N ASP A 34 10.06 -36.29 -25.30
CA ASP A 34 10.09 -37.22 -26.45
C ASP A 34 9.83 -36.53 -27.81
N THR A 35 9.28 -35.31 -27.79
CA THR A 35 9.02 -34.47 -28.98
C THR A 35 9.25 -32.99 -28.63
N ARG A 36 9.23 -32.08 -29.62
CA ARG A 36 9.19 -30.62 -29.38
C ARG A 36 7.80 -30.19 -28.85
N ALA A 37 7.49 -30.61 -27.63
CA ALA A 37 6.30 -30.21 -26.86
C ALA A 37 6.45 -28.81 -26.24
N MET A 38 7.70 -28.36 -26.08
CA MET A 38 8.12 -27.00 -25.79
C MET A 38 8.82 -26.38 -27.01
N LEU A 39 8.77 -25.06 -27.13
CA LEU A 39 9.59 -24.28 -28.06
C LEU A 39 9.84 -22.89 -27.47
N ASP A 40 11.07 -22.39 -27.48
CA ASP A 40 11.43 -21.02 -27.08
C ASP A 40 10.88 -20.57 -25.71
N GLY A 41 10.87 -21.50 -24.74
CA GLY A 41 10.33 -21.33 -23.38
C GLY A 41 8.82 -21.52 -23.24
N GLN A 42 8.07 -21.71 -24.33
CA GLN A 42 6.61 -21.83 -24.34
C GLN A 42 6.12 -23.27 -24.56
N ILE A 43 5.00 -23.64 -23.94
CA ILE A 43 4.34 -24.94 -24.10
C ILE A 43 3.51 -24.93 -25.39
N HIS A 44 3.85 -25.83 -26.32
CA HIS A 44 3.08 -26.10 -27.54
C HIS A 44 2.14 -27.31 -27.40
N ASP A 45 2.45 -28.25 -26.48
CA ASP A 45 1.63 -29.44 -26.22
C ASP A 45 1.49 -29.68 -24.71
N ILE A 46 0.45 -29.05 -24.13
CA ILE A 46 0.16 -29.06 -22.70
C ILE A 46 0.00 -30.49 -22.17
N GLN A 47 -0.60 -31.39 -22.96
CA GLN A 47 -0.82 -32.78 -22.56
C GLN A 47 0.50 -33.53 -22.44
N LYS A 48 1.37 -33.46 -23.46
CA LYS A 48 2.70 -34.12 -23.39
C LYS A 48 3.56 -33.56 -22.27
N VAL A 49 3.59 -32.23 -22.09
CA VAL A 49 4.35 -31.62 -20.99
C VAL A 49 3.81 -32.11 -19.65
N GLY A 50 2.49 -32.10 -19.42
CA GLY A 50 1.88 -32.61 -18.18
C GLY A 50 2.11 -34.11 -17.95
N ASP A 51 2.13 -34.92 -19.01
CA ASP A 51 2.49 -36.35 -18.93
C ASP A 51 3.97 -36.55 -18.54
N THR A 52 4.87 -35.71 -19.07
CA THR A 52 6.30 -35.69 -18.68
C THR A 52 6.50 -35.23 -17.23
N ILE A 53 5.77 -34.21 -16.77
CA ILE A 53 5.76 -33.79 -15.35
C ILE A 53 5.27 -34.94 -14.47
N ARG A 54 4.24 -35.69 -14.90
CA ARG A 54 3.70 -36.83 -14.14
C ARG A 54 4.72 -37.96 -14.00
N MET A 55 5.53 -38.24 -15.03
CA MET A 55 6.64 -39.20 -14.94
C MET A 55 7.71 -38.74 -13.95
N VAL A 56 8.18 -37.49 -14.05
CA VAL A 56 9.16 -36.91 -13.10
C VAL A 56 8.64 -36.94 -11.66
N LYS A 57 7.36 -36.61 -11.45
CA LYS A 57 6.68 -36.72 -10.16
C LYS A 57 6.70 -38.15 -9.62
N GLN A 58 6.34 -39.14 -10.44
CA GLN A 58 6.30 -40.55 -10.01
C GLN A 58 7.68 -41.06 -9.58
N GLU A 59 8.72 -40.80 -10.39
CA GLU A 59 10.11 -41.18 -10.06
C GLU A 59 10.60 -40.51 -8.75
N LEU A 60 10.16 -39.29 -8.45
CA LEU A 60 10.45 -38.59 -7.19
C LEU A 60 9.65 -39.15 -6.01
N GLU A 61 8.34 -39.35 -6.14
CA GLU A 61 7.48 -39.94 -5.11
C GLU A 61 7.95 -41.35 -4.68
N GLU A 62 8.37 -42.17 -5.65
CA GLU A 62 8.96 -43.49 -5.39
C GLU A 62 10.30 -43.41 -4.64
N THR A 63 11.08 -42.36 -4.90
CA THR A 63 12.39 -42.14 -4.25
C THR A 63 12.23 -41.67 -2.80
N ILE A 64 11.31 -40.72 -2.56
CA ILE A 64 11.16 -40.08 -1.23
C ILE A 64 10.15 -40.79 -0.31
N GLY A 65 9.29 -41.65 -0.86
CA GLY A 65 8.27 -42.39 -0.09
C GLY A 65 7.03 -41.58 0.31
N GLU A 66 6.91 -40.34 -0.16
CA GLU A 66 5.81 -39.41 0.14
C GLU A 66 5.08 -38.97 -1.14
N LYS A 67 3.89 -38.37 -0.99
CA LYS A 67 3.09 -37.85 -2.12
C LYS A 67 3.26 -36.34 -2.30
N LEU A 68 3.56 -35.95 -3.53
CA LEU A 68 3.78 -34.56 -3.92
C LEU A 68 2.44 -33.93 -4.37
N LYS A 69 2.10 -32.79 -3.77
CA LYS A 69 0.88 -32.02 -4.04
C LYS A 69 1.20 -30.67 -4.67
N GLY A 70 1.79 -29.77 -3.88
CA GLY A 70 2.28 -28.47 -4.34
C GLY A 70 3.61 -28.58 -5.09
N VAL A 71 3.80 -27.77 -6.13
CA VAL A 71 5.06 -27.63 -6.87
C VAL A 71 5.42 -26.17 -7.16
N CYS A 72 6.69 -25.83 -6.99
CA CYS A 72 7.27 -24.56 -7.41
C CYS A 72 7.75 -24.69 -8.86
N ILE A 73 7.35 -23.80 -9.76
CA ILE A 73 7.76 -23.77 -11.17
C ILE A 73 8.45 -22.45 -11.51
N ALA A 74 9.17 -22.42 -12.62
CA ALA A 74 9.58 -21.18 -13.27
C ALA A 74 9.00 -21.08 -14.69
N ALA A 75 8.88 -19.85 -15.18
CA ALA A 75 8.67 -19.56 -16.58
C ALA A 75 9.95 -19.04 -17.24
N ALA A 76 10.30 -19.63 -18.38
CA ALA A 76 10.98 -18.99 -19.49
C ALA A 76 9.95 -18.44 -20.50
N GLY A 77 10.40 -17.65 -21.47
CA GLY A 77 9.58 -17.34 -22.65
C GLY A 77 10.08 -16.21 -23.53
N ARG A 78 9.84 -16.34 -24.84
CA ARG A 78 10.14 -15.33 -25.89
C ARG A 78 9.68 -13.89 -25.59
N VAL A 79 8.67 -13.67 -24.73
CA VAL A 79 7.98 -12.37 -24.55
C VAL A 79 8.00 -11.91 -23.08
N LEU A 80 9.18 -11.89 -22.46
CA LEU A 80 9.36 -11.17 -21.20
C LEU A 80 9.37 -9.65 -21.47
N ARG A 81 8.59 -8.90 -20.69
CA ARG A 81 8.55 -7.42 -20.73
C ARG A 81 8.92 -6.89 -19.36
N THR A 82 10.04 -6.18 -19.24
CA THR A 82 10.46 -5.53 -17.99
C THR A 82 10.35 -4.03 -18.15
N VAL A 83 9.60 -3.37 -17.26
CA VAL A 83 9.51 -1.91 -17.18
C VAL A 83 10.23 -1.45 -15.91
N THR A 84 11.10 -0.45 -16.06
CA THR A 84 11.75 0.24 -14.95
C THR A 84 11.07 1.58 -14.76
N THR A 85 10.47 1.83 -13.59
CA THR A 85 9.78 3.10 -13.31
C THR A 85 10.22 3.69 -11.97
N HIS A 86 9.96 4.99 -11.81
CA HIS A 86 10.22 5.76 -10.61
C HIS A 86 8.92 6.42 -10.14
N GLU A 87 8.55 6.24 -8.88
CA GLU A 87 7.33 6.81 -8.29
C GLU A 87 7.63 7.51 -6.96
N GLU A 88 6.93 8.62 -6.67
CA GLU A 88 7.03 9.35 -5.40
C GLU A 88 5.66 9.60 -4.75
N ILE A 89 5.63 9.62 -3.41
CA ILE A 89 4.50 10.09 -2.60
C ILE A 89 4.95 11.30 -1.78
N GLN A 90 4.27 12.42 -1.99
CA GLN A 90 4.48 13.69 -1.29
C GLN A 90 3.43 13.87 -0.17
N PHE A 91 3.87 13.91 1.08
CA PHE A 91 3.04 14.19 2.24
C PHE A 91 2.84 15.69 2.47
N GLN A 92 1.68 16.08 3.03
CA GLN A 92 1.35 17.47 3.35
C GLN A 92 2.17 18.06 4.51
N ASN A 93 2.61 17.20 5.42
CA ASN A 93 3.46 17.53 6.56
C ASN A 93 4.62 16.53 6.61
N GLU A 94 5.58 16.77 7.49
CA GLU A 94 6.56 15.75 7.84
C GLU A 94 5.90 14.70 8.76
N GLN A 95 6.03 13.42 8.42
CA GLN A 95 5.50 12.31 9.21
C GLN A 95 6.52 11.16 9.31
N GLU A 96 6.25 10.24 10.23
CA GLU A 96 6.97 8.95 10.33
C GLU A 96 6.46 8.02 9.22
N ILE A 97 7.38 7.34 8.53
CA ILE A 97 7.05 6.47 7.41
C ILE A 97 6.70 5.08 7.91
N SER A 98 5.42 4.72 7.76
CA SER A 98 4.90 3.41 8.14
C SER A 98 5.11 2.36 7.04
N LYS A 99 4.94 1.08 7.37
CA LYS A 99 4.88 0.00 6.35
C LYS A 99 3.80 0.27 5.32
N ASP A 100 2.66 0.82 5.74
CA ASP A 100 1.55 1.20 4.87
C ASP A 100 1.96 2.23 3.81
N ASP A 101 2.80 3.20 4.17
CA ASP A 101 3.29 4.23 3.24
C ASP A 101 4.26 3.63 2.21
N ILE A 102 5.15 2.73 2.65
CA ILE A 102 6.09 2.00 1.77
C ILE A 102 5.34 1.08 0.82
N TYR A 103 4.36 0.33 1.34
CA TYR A 103 3.52 -0.55 0.54
C TYR A 103 2.73 0.25 -0.51
N ARG A 104 2.08 1.36 -0.13
CA ARG A 104 1.37 2.25 -1.08
C ARG A 104 2.29 2.83 -2.16
N LEU A 105 3.52 3.18 -1.79
CA LEU A 105 4.54 3.67 -2.72
C LEU A 105 4.91 2.60 -3.75
N VAL A 106 5.20 1.36 -3.31
CA VAL A 106 5.52 0.24 -4.21
C VAL A 106 4.33 -0.10 -5.11
N SER A 107 3.11 -0.21 -4.59
CA SER A 107 1.94 -0.56 -5.40
C SER A 107 1.51 0.54 -6.37
N SER A 108 1.66 1.83 -6.02
CA SER A 108 1.47 2.93 -6.97
C SER A 108 2.49 2.86 -8.10
N GLY A 109 3.74 2.47 -7.80
CA GLY A 109 4.78 2.26 -8.79
C GLY A 109 4.58 1.01 -9.67
N VAL A 110 4.08 -0.10 -9.12
CA VAL A 110 3.78 -1.31 -9.91
C VAL A 110 2.61 -1.05 -10.86
N GLU A 111 1.56 -0.36 -10.42
CA GLU A 111 0.48 0.11 -11.28
C GLU A 111 1.00 1.03 -12.39
N LYS A 112 1.86 1.99 -12.04
CA LYS A 112 2.48 2.90 -13.00
C LYS A 112 3.29 2.15 -14.06
N ALA A 113 4.10 1.17 -13.68
CA ALA A 113 4.84 0.34 -14.62
C ALA A 113 3.91 -0.46 -15.56
N TYR A 114 2.76 -0.91 -15.07
CA TYR A 114 1.74 -1.57 -15.88
C TYR A 114 1.01 -0.60 -16.83
N GLN A 115 0.71 0.63 -16.39
CA GLN A 115 0.15 1.68 -17.25
C GLN A 115 1.15 2.18 -18.31
N GLU A 116 2.43 2.27 -17.97
CA GLU A 116 3.51 2.57 -18.91
C GLU A 116 3.62 1.45 -19.96
N PHE A 117 3.62 0.19 -19.54
CA PHE A 117 3.56 -0.97 -20.43
C PHE A 117 2.37 -0.96 -21.40
N LEU A 118 1.14 -0.76 -20.90
CA LEU A 118 -0.08 -0.66 -21.73
C LEU A 118 -0.06 0.53 -22.69
N ASN A 119 0.67 1.60 -22.37
CA ASN A 119 0.83 2.75 -23.26
C ASN A 119 1.82 2.52 -24.41
N GLU A 120 2.66 1.49 -24.34
CA GLU A 120 3.53 1.05 -25.43
C GLU A 120 2.84 -0.01 -26.31
N GLU A 121 2.22 -1.03 -25.72
CA GLU A 121 1.53 -2.15 -26.42
C GLU A 121 0.10 -1.79 -26.91
N LYS A 122 -0.05 -0.62 -27.55
CA LYS A 122 -1.35 -0.02 -27.95
C LYS A 122 -2.20 -0.77 -28.99
N ASP A 123 -1.75 -1.93 -29.47
CA ASP A 123 -2.32 -2.63 -30.63
C ASP A 123 -2.34 -4.17 -30.45
N SER A 124 -2.40 -4.66 -29.20
CA SER A 124 -2.50 -6.10 -28.90
C SER A 124 -3.68 -6.45 -27.97
N ASP A 125 -4.47 -7.45 -28.35
CA ASP A 125 -5.50 -8.07 -27.50
C ASP A 125 -4.89 -8.99 -26.40
N VAL A 126 -3.56 -9.04 -26.29
CA VAL A 126 -2.83 -9.97 -25.42
C VAL A 126 -2.81 -9.42 -23.99
N LYS A 127 -3.38 -10.18 -23.06
CA LYS A 127 -3.29 -9.87 -21.62
C LYS A 127 -1.93 -10.28 -21.07
N PHE A 128 -1.39 -9.46 -20.18
CA PHE A 128 -0.16 -9.73 -19.44
C PHE A 128 -0.42 -9.64 -17.93
N TYR A 129 0.32 -10.41 -17.15
CA TYR A 129 0.33 -10.33 -15.68
C TYR A 129 1.70 -9.85 -15.21
N CYS A 130 1.72 -9.04 -14.15
CA CYS A 130 2.93 -8.86 -13.36
C CYS A 130 3.29 -10.19 -12.69
N VAL A 131 4.42 -10.77 -13.09
CA VAL A 131 4.97 -12.05 -12.58
C VAL A 131 6.21 -11.82 -11.71
N GLY A 132 6.46 -10.57 -11.32
CA GLY A 132 7.51 -10.20 -10.39
C GLY A 132 7.77 -8.71 -10.43
N HIS A 133 8.10 -8.15 -9.27
CA HIS A 133 8.72 -6.84 -9.18
C HIS A 133 9.88 -6.89 -8.18
N SER A 134 10.82 -5.97 -8.32
CA SER A 134 11.91 -5.76 -7.37
C SER A 134 12.12 -4.27 -7.17
N VAL A 135 12.19 -3.83 -5.92
CA VAL A 135 12.67 -2.50 -5.59
C VAL A 135 14.16 -2.44 -5.89
N VAL A 136 14.56 -1.43 -6.66
CA VAL A 136 15.96 -1.14 -6.99
C VAL A 136 16.56 -0.19 -5.95
N ARG A 137 15.80 0.81 -5.51
CA ARG A 137 16.24 1.84 -4.55
C ARG A 137 15.05 2.57 -3.94
N TYR A 138 15.12 2.89 -2.65
CA TYR A 138 14.20 3.85 -2.03
C TYR A 138 14.83 5.24 -1.94
N TYR A 139 13.99 6.27 -1.80
CA TYR A 139 14.37 7.66 -1.60
C TYR A 139 13.58 8.25 -0.43
N LEU A 140 14.24 9.03 0.41
CA LEU A 140 13.64 9.81 1.49
C LEU A 140 13.99 11.29 1.28
N ASN A 141 12.99 12.13 1.01
CA ASN A 141 13.18 13.54 0.63
C ASN A 141 14.17 13.70 -0.55
N GLY A 142 14.12 12.80 -1.54
CA GLY A 142 15.05 12.76 -2.68
C GLY A 142 16.44 12.14 -2.41
N TYR A 143 16.75 11.73 -1.18
CA TYR A 143 18.02 11.08 -0.86
C TYR A 143 17.91 9.54 -0.87
N PRO A 144 18.81 8.81 -1.58
CA PRO A 144 18.83 7.34 -1.57
C PRO A 144 18.87 6.72 -0.17
N MET A 145 18.03 5.72 0.04
CA MET A 145 17.93 4.92 1.27
C MET A 145 17.81 3.41 0.96
N GLY A 146 18.24 2.58 1.91
CA GLY A 146 18.07 1.11 1.84
C GLY A 146 16.77 0.61 2.47
N ASN A 147 16.24 1.33 3.45
CA ASN A 147 14.91 1.15 4.04
C ASN A 147 14.31 2.53 4.33
N LEU A 148 12.99 2.64 4.36
CA LEU A 148 12.25 3.85 4.74
C LEU A 148 11.54 3.72 6.09
N GLU A 149 11.35 2.51 6.61
CA GLU A 149 10.56 2.26 7.83
C GLU A 149 11.12 3.01 9.05
N GLU A 150 10.25 3.56 9.90
CA GLU A 150 10.57 4.36 11.09
C GLU A 150 11.29 5.70 10.85
N HIS A 151 11.73 5.99 9.61
CA HIS A 151 12.29 7.29 9.26
C HIS A 151 11.23 8.40 9.23
N LYS A 152 11.66 9.67 9.28
CA LYS A 152 10.78 10.85 9.12
C LYS A 152 11.06 11.57 7.82
N GLY A 153 9.99 11.96 7.12
CA GLY A 153 10.09 12.64 5.84
C GLY A 153 8.80 13.33 5.40
N ARG A 154 8.94 14.14 4.36
CA ARG A 154 7.84 14.79 3.63
C ARG A 154 7.61 14.16 2.26
N ASN A 155 8.60 13.48 1.71
CA ASN A 155 8.55 12.80 0.43
C ASN A 155 9.22 11.44 0.56
N ILE A 156 8.61 10.41 -0.02
CA ILE A 156 9.23 9.10 -0.23
C ILE A 156 9.16 8.73 -1.71
N GLY A 157 10.21 8.11 -2.23
CA GLY A 157 10.31 7.69 -3.63
C GLY A 157 10.84 6.26 -3.76
N VAL A 158 10.58 5.63 -4.90
CA VAL A 158 11.03 4.27 -5.22
C VAL A 158 11.42 4.15 -6.69
N ASP A 159 12.61 3.59 -6.96
CA ASP A 159 12.93 2.96 -8.24
C ASP A 159 12.53 1.48 -8.15
N LEU A 160 11.80 0.98 -9.13
CA LEU A 160 11.47 -0.44 -9.23
C LEU A 160 11.58 -0.97 -10.65
N ILE A 161 11.83 -2.27 -10.76
CA ILE A 161 11.59 -3.05 -11.96
C ILE A 161 10.35 -3.91 -11.76
N ALA A 162 9.41 -3.87 -12.70
CA ALA A 162 8.25 -4.75 -12.79
C ALA A 162 8.33 -5.56 -14.08
N THR A 163 8.00 -6.84 -14.01
CA THR A 163 8.19 -7.78 -15.12
C THR A 163 6.90 -8.54 -15.41
N PHE A 164 6.56 -8.57 -16.70
CA PHE A 164 5.27 -9.02 -17.21
C PHE A 164 5.43 -10.20 -18.18
N LEU A 165 4.48 -11.14 -18.14
CA LEU A 165 4.35 -12.29 -19.06
C LEU A 165 2.92 -12.41 -19.61
N PRO A 166 2.72 -12.93 -20.85
CA PRO A 166 1.40 -13.18 -21.42
C PRO A 166 0.57 -14.21 -20.66
N ASP A 167 -0.76 -14.04 -20.66
CA ASP A 167 -1.75 -14.96 -20.05
C ASP A 167 -1.54 -16.40 -20.51
N ASP A 168 -1.47 -16.63 -21.83
CA ASP A 168 -1.35 -17.97 -22.43
C ASP A 168 -0.12 -18.77 -21.95
N VAL A 169 0.99 -18.07 -21.63
CA VAL A 169 2.22 -18.71 -21.11
C VAL A 169 1.99 -19.20 -19.69
N VAL A 170 1.42 -18.35 -18.83
CA VAL A 170 1.07 -18.69 -17.44
C VAL A 170 0.02 -19.80 -17.42
N ASP A 171 -1.05 -19.65 -18.17
CA ASP A 171 -2.18 -20.60 -18.19
C ASP A 171 -1.78 -21.95 -18.81
N GLY A 172 -0.86 -21.97 -19.78
CA GLY A 172 -0.26 -23.18 -20.32
C GLY A 172 0.55 -23.96 -19.27
N LEU A 173 1.39 -23.26 -18.49
CA LEU A 173 2.16 -23.86 -17.39
C LEU A 173 1.25 -24.45 -16.32
N TYR A 174 0.22 -23.71 -15.90
CA TYR A 174 -0.73 -24.15 -14.88
C TYR A 174 -1.49 -25.42 -15.32
N LYS A 175 -1.99 -25.46 -16.56
CA LYS A 175 -2.70 -26.63 -17.10
C LYS A 175 -1.79 -27.87 -17.22
N ALA A 176 -0.52 -27.69 -17.57
CA ALA A 176 0.44 -28.80 -17.62
C ALA A 176 0.71 -29.38 -16.22
N VAL A 177 0.83 -28.52 -15.20
CA VAL A 177 0.99 -28.95 -13.79
C VAL A 177 -0.29 -29.64 -13.27
N GLU A 178 -1.47 -29.11 -13.57
CA GLU A 178 -2.77 -29.70 -13.20
C GLU A 178 -2.93 -31.12 -13.78
N ILE A 179 -2.52 -31.33 -15.04
CA ILE A 179 -2.52 -32.64 -15.72
C ILE A 179 -1.61 -33.68 -15.03
N ALA A 180 -0.59 -33.25 -14.28
CA ALA A 180 0.23 -34.12 -13.44
C ALA A 180 -0.38 -34.40 -12.04
N GLY A 181 -1.58 -33.87 -11.76
CA GLY A 181 -2.24 -33.95 -10.46
C GLY A 181 -1.45 -33.18 -9.39
N LEU A 182 -0.95 -32.00 -9.74
CA LEU A 182 -0.21 -31.10 -8.86
C LEU A 182 -0.93 -29.76 -8.78
N GLU A 183 -0.79 -29.10 -7.64
CA GLU A 183 -1.17 -27.71 -7.41
C GLU A 183 0.09 -26.86 -7.62
N VAL A 184 0.01 -25.74 -8.34
CA VAL A 184 1.13 -24.78 -8.33
C VAL A 184 1.18 -24.14 -6.93
N ALA A 185 2.36 -24.15 -6.33
CA ALA A 185 2.66 -23.57 -5.01
C ALA A 185 3.58 -22.34 -5.11
N SER A 186 4.29 -22.18 -6.23
CA SER A 186 4.76 -20.90 -6.72
C SER A 186 5.10 -20.98 -8.23
N LEU A 187 4.94 -19.89 -8.96
CA LEU A 187 5.62 -19.57 -10.21
C LEU A 187 6.70 -18.51 -9.94
N THR A 188 7.85 -18.61 -10.60
CA THR A 188 8.85 -17.54 -10.62
C THR A 188 9.40 -17.38 -12.04
N LEU A 189 10.42 -16.53 -12.24
CA LEU A 189 11.16 -16.46 -13.51
C LEU A 189 12.46 -17.24 -13.38
N GLU A 190 12.86 -17.96 -14.43
CA GLU A 190 14.16 -18.65 -14.49
C GLU A 190 15.35 -17.73 -14.12
N PRO A 191 15.48 -16.49 -14.64
CA PRO A 191 16.55 -15.58 -14.21
C PRO A 191 16.46 -15.15 -12.73
N ILE A 192 15.27 -15.12 -12.10
CA ILE A 192 15.13 -14.85 -10.65
C ILE A 192 15.60 -16.06 -9.83
N ALA A 193 15.16 -17.26 -10.22
CA ALA A 193 15.58 -18.51 -9.59
C ALA A 193 17.10 -18.70 -9.67
N ALA A 194 17.67 -18.55 -10.88
CA ALA A 194 19.08 -18.75 -11.14
C ALA A 194 19.96 -17.75 -10.37
N ILE A 195 19.59 -16.45 -10.33
CA ILE A 195 20.40 -15.43 -9.67
C ILE A 195 20.38 -15.50 -8.14
N GLN A 196 19.29 -16.00 -7.53
CA GLN A 196 19.24 -16.19 -6.08
C GLN A 196 20.30 -17.18 -5.58
N LEU A 197 20.69 -18.16 -6.42
CA LEU A 197 21.77 -19.10 -6.13
C LEU A 197 23.12 -18.65 -6.68
N ALA A 198 23.17 -18.14 -7.92
CA ALA A 198 24.42 -17.80 -8.60
C ALA A 198 25.08 -16.49 -8.12
N ILE A 199 24.30 -15.48 -7.73
CA ILE A 199 24.81 -14.18 -7.24
C ILE A 199 24.13 -13.80 -5.90
N PRO A 200 24.62 -14.37 -4.79
CA PRO A 200 24.20 -13.98 -3.44
C PRO A 200 24.37 -12.48 -3.17
N GLU A 201 23.50 -11.92 -2.33
CA GLU A 201 23.37 -10.47 -2.03
C GLU A 201 24.68 -9.71 -1.81
N ARG A 202 25.62 -10.30 -1.05
CA ARG A 202 26.98 -9.76 -0.80
C ARG A 202 27.78 -9.41 -2.07
N PHE A 203 27.40 -9.94 -3.23
CA PHE A 203 28.02 -9.66 -4.53
C PHE A 203 27.18 -8.73 -5.42
N ARG A 204 25.91 -8.46 -5.08
CA ARG A 204 25.01 -7.57 -5.86
C ARG A 204 25.41 -6.09 -5.81
N MET A 205 26.29 -5.72 -4.88
CA MET A 205 27.03 -4.45 -4.87
C MET A 205 27.95 -4.26 -6.09
N LEU A 206 28.23 -5.32 -6.85
CA LEU A 206 29.04 -5.29 -8.06
C LEU A 206 28.14 -5.35 -9.30
N ASN A 207 28.57 -4.67 -10.36
CA ASN A 207 27.88 -4.70 -11.64
C ASN A 207 28.17 -6.02 -12.38
N ILE A 208 27.33 -7.03 -12.18
CA ILE A 208 27.51 -8.40 -12.69
C ILE A 208 26.26 -8.80 -13.48
N ALA A 209 26.46 -9.41 -14.66
CA ALA A 209 25.39 -10.15 -15.33
C ALA A 209 25.45 -11.64 -14.99
N LEU A 210 24.30 -12.26 -14.80
CA LEU A 210 24.10 -13.69 -14.97
C LEU A 210 23.49 -13.94 -16.35
N ILE A 211 23.99 -14.97 -17.04
CA ILE A 211 23.36 -15.55 -18.22
C ILE A 211 23.11 -17.03 -17.92
N ASP A 212 21.85 -17.45 -17.85
CA ASP A 212 21.50 -18.87 -17.99
C ASP A 212 21.30 -19.18 -19.47
N VAL A 213 22.01 -20.18 -19.99
CA VAL A 213 21.91 -20.56 -21.41
C VAL A 213 21.27 -21.93 -21.49
N GLY A 214 19.95 -21.93 -21.65
CA GLY A 214 19.13 -23.13 -21.75
C GLY A 214 19.20 -23.80 -23.12
N ALA A 215 18.09 -24.44 -23.48
CA ALA A 215 17.89 -25.06 -24.80
C ALA A 215 17.25 -24.08 -25.79
N GLY A 216 16.06 -23.56 -25.47
CA GLY A 216 15.36 -22.56 -26.30
C GLY A 216 15.69 -21.10 -25.97
N THR A 217 15.93 -20.78 -24.69
CA THR A 217 16.12 -19.41 -24.20
C THR A 217 17.48 -19.18 -23.56
N SER A 218 18.00 -17.95 -23.70
CA SER A 218 19.10 -17.41 -22.91
C SER A 218 18.54 -16.31 -22.01
N ASP A 219 18.69 -16.49 -20.70
CA ASP A 219 17.97 -15.76 -19.66
C ASP A 219 18.96 -14.89 -18.87
N ILE A 220 18.70 -13.58 -18.82
CA ILE A 220 19.66 -12.56 -18.39
C ILE A 220 19.12 -11.82 -17.17
N SER A 221 19.97 -11.65 -16.16
CA SER A 221 19.72 -10.78 -15.01
C SER A 221 20.96 -10.00 -14.64
N ILE A 222 20.82 -8.73 -14.25
CA ILE A 222 21.94 -7.83 -13.97
C ILE A 222 21.79 -7.24 -12.57
N THR A 223 22.87 -7.26 -11.79
CA THR A 223 22.94 -6.61 -10.48
C THR A 223 23.75 -5.33 -10.54
N ASN A 224 23.42 -4.38 -9.68
CA ASN A 224 24.29 -3.25 -9.33
C ASN A 224 23.83 -2.63 -8.01
N ASP A 225 24.71 -1.89 -7.32
CA ASP A 225 24.37 -1.07 -6.14
C ASP A 225 23.70 -1.82 -4.95
N GLY A 226 23.72 -3.16 -4.96
CA GLY A 226 23.11 -4.04 -3.95
C GLY A 226 21.86 -4.78 -4.43
N CYS A 227 21.25 -4.33 -5.53
CA CYS A 227 19.95 -4.80 -6.03
C CYS A 227 20.08 -5.48 -7.40
N ILE A 228 18.98 -6.07 -7.87
CA ILE A 228 18.84 -6.53 -9.25
C ILE A 228 18.22 -5.35 -10.03
N ILE A 229 18.88 -4.93 -11.11
CA ILE A 229 18.51 -3.72 -11.87
C ILE A 229 17.82 -4.02 -13.20
N ALA A 230 17.88 -5.27 -13.68
CA ALA A 230 17.25 -5.68 -14.92
C ALA A 230 17.03 -7.20 -15.02
N TYR A 231 15.97 -7.58 -15.72
CA TYR A 231 15.69 -8.93 -16.23
C TYR A 231 15.41 -8.87 -17.74
N GLY A 232 15.90 -9.85 -18.49
CA GLY A 232 15.58 -10.02 -19.91
C GLY A 232 15.73 -11.47 -20.38
N MET A 233 15.15 -11.80 -21.52
CA MET A 233 15.24 -13.12 -22.15
C MET A 233 15.54 -12.96 -23.64
N ILE A 234 16.22 -13.93 -24.23
CA ILE A 234 16.48 -14.02 -25.68
C ILE A 234 16.01 -15.41 -26.16
N PRO A 235 15.17 -15.51 -27.19
CA PRO A 235 14.70 -16.80 -27.75
C PRO A 235 15.75 -17.44 -28.67
N VAL A 236 17.00 -17.51 -28.22
CA VAL A 236 18.15 -18.13 -28.90
C VAL A 236 19.08 -18.73 -27.84
N ALA A 237 19.26 -20.05 -27.86
CA ALA A 237 20.17 -20.78 -26.97
C ALA A 237 20.64 -22.11 -27.59
N GLY A 238 20.81 -23.19 -26.81
CA GLY A 238 21.42 -24.45 -27.25
C GLY A 238 20.77 -25.15 -28.45
N ASP A 239 19.50 -24.88 -28.77
CA ASP A 239 18.73 -25.50 -29.87
C ASP A 239 19.25 -25.12 -31.27
N ILE A 240 19.66 -23.86 -31.49
CA ILE A 240 20.11 -23.42 -32.83
C ILE A 240 21.42 -24.13 -33.24
N LEU A 241 22.25 -24.48 -32.26
CA LEU A 241 23.46 -25.28 -32.43
C LEU A 241 23.10 -26.72 -32.82
N THR A 242 22.11 -27.32 -32.15
CA THR A 242 21.58 -28.65 -32.48
C THR A 242 20.97 -28.68 -33.88
N GLU A 243 20.17 -27.68 -34.24
CA GLU A 243 19.63 -27.58 -35.59
C GLU A 243 20.71 -27.40 -36.65
N THR A 244 21.80 -26.71 -36.33
CA THR A 244 22.94 -26.54 -37.24
C THR A 244 23.64 -27.88 -37.50
N ILE A 245 23.87 -28.67 -36.44
CA ILE A 245 24.39 -30.04 -36.56
C ILE A 245 23.41 -30.93 -37.34
N ALA A 246 22.10 -30.88 -37.05
CA ALA A 246 21.09 -31.70 -37.74
C ALA A 246 21.07 -31.44 -39.25
N LYS A 247 21.11 -30.16 -39.65
CA LYS A 247 21.12 -29.71 -41.06
C LYS A 247 22.42 -30.08 -41.78
N HIS A 248 23.57 -30.09 -41.07
CA HIS A 248 24.87 -30.45 -41.64
C HIS A 248 25.08 -31.97 -41.75
N CYS A 249 24.81 -32.70 -40.67
CA CYS A 249 25.00 -34.14 -40.57
C CYS A 249 23.87 -34.96 -41.22
N LEU A 250 22.76 -34.31 -41.62
CA LEU A 250 21.55 -34.96 -42.14
C LEU A 250 21.01 -36.03 -41.17
N VAL A 251 20.81 -35.63 -39.91
CA VAL A 251 20.26 -36.46 -38.83
C VAL A 251 19.01 -35.81 -38.22
N ASP A 252 18.27 -36.55 -37.38
CA ASP A 252 17.22 -35.95 -36.56
C ASP A 252 17.80 -35.11 -35.40
N PHE A 253 16.92 -34.39 -34.70
CA PHE A 253 17.30 -33.49 -33.62
C PHE A 253 17.89 -34.20 -32.39
N ALA A 254 17.50 -35.45 -32.10
CA ALA A 254 17.99 -36.20 -30.96
C ALA A 254 19.42 -36.72 -31.23
N GLU A 255 19.68 -37.25 -32.42
CA GLU A 255 21.03 -37.62 -32.83
C GLU A 255 21.94 -36.40 -32.99
N ALA A 256 21.44 -35.26 -33.48
CA ALA A 256 22.20 -34.02 -33.49
C ALA A 256 22.60 -33.56 -32.07
N GLU A 257 21.70 -33.68 -31.09
CA GLU A 257 21.99 -33.36 -29.68
C GLU A 257 23.01 -34.34 -29.09
N ARG A 258 22.93 -35.63 -29.43
CA ARG A 258 23.94 -36.63 -29.07
C ARG A 258 25.31 -36.26 -29.64
N ILE A 259 25.39 -35.93 -30.94
CA ILE A 259 26.63 -35.50 -31.60
C ILE A 259 27.21 -34.25 -30.92
N LYS A 260 26.38 -33.23 -30.63
CA LYS A 260 26.78 -32.02 -29.90
C LYS A 260 27.40 -32.34 -28.53
N ARG A 261 26.80 -33.27 -27.78
CA ARG A 261 27.23 -33.69 -26.43
C ARG A 261 28.43 -34.63 -26.42
N GLU A 262 28.67 -35.37 -27.49
CA GLU A 262 29.83 -36.27 -27.63
C GLU A 262 31.05 -35.55 -28.20
N ALA A 263 30.89 -34.58 -29.11
CA ALA A 263 32.00 -33.77 -29.62
C ALA A 263 32.74 -33.00 -28.51
N GLY A 264 32.03 -32.62 -27.44
CA GLY A 264 32.63 -32.04 -26.22
C GLY A 264 33.31 -33.04 -25.27
N LYS A 265 33.47 -34.30 -25.66
CA LYS A 265 34.06 -35.40 -24.84
C LYS A 265 35.03 -36.30 -25.61
N SER A 266 34.85 -36.41 -26.93
CA SER A 266 35.57 -37.30 -27.83
C SER A 266 36.02 -36.53 -29.07
N ASP A 267 37.27 -36.74 -29.50
CA ASP A 267 37.86 -36.10 -30.69
C ASP A 267 37.09 -36.42 -32.00
N THR A 268 36.26 -37.47 -31.99
CA THR A 268 35.55 -38.00 -33.15
C THR A 268 34.24 -38.68 -32.72
N VAL A 269 33.18 -38.44 -33.48
CA VAL A 269 31.83 -38.96 -33.22
C VAL A 269 31.31 -39.68 -34.46
N SER A 270 30.88 -40.93 -34.30
CA SER A 270 30.19 -41.70 -35.35
C SER A 270 28.67 -41.63 -35.20
N TYR A 271 27.96 -41.61 -36.33
CA TYR A 271 26.51 -41.53 -36.42
C TYR A 271 26.00 -42.18 -37.71
N MET A 272 24.67 -42.30 -37.84
CA MET A 272 24.00 -42.73 -39.07
C MET A 272 23.16 -41.57 -39.59
N ASP A 273 23.27 -41.23 -40.87
CA ASP A 273 22.41 -40.21 -41.48
C ASP A 273 20.99 -40.74 -41.78
N ILE A 274 20.07 -39.87 -42.21
CA ILE A 274 18.69 -40.25 -42.63
C ILE A 274 18.64 -41.22 -43.81
N MET A 275 19.75 -41.44 -44.54
CA MET A 275 19.88 -42.43 -45.61
C MET A 275 20.41 -43.78 -45.09
N LEU A 276 20.62 -43.90 -43.77
CA LEU A 276 21.22 -45.03 -43.07
C LEU A 276 22.66 -45.32 -43.52
N LEU A 277 23.41 -44.27 -43.91
CA LEU A 277 24.84 -44.38 -44.20
C LEU A 277 25.64 -44.12 -42.91
N PRO A 278 26.67 -44.93 -42.60
CA PRO A 278 27.54 -44.69 -41.47
C PRO A 278 28.48 -43.52 -41.78
N GLN A 279 28.35 -42.44 -41.00
CA GLN A 279 29.13 -41.23 -41.10
C GLN A 279 30.00 -41.05 -39.85
N THR A 280 30.96 -40.12 -39.90
CA THR A 280 31.80 -39.76 -38.75
C THR A 280 32.29 -38.32 -38.91
N ILE A 281 32.18 -37.53 -37.84
CA ILE A 281 32.58 -36.11 -37.79
C ILE A 281 33.58 -35.90 -36.65
N ARG A 282 34.53 -34.98 -36.82
CA ARG A 282 35.53 -34.66 -35.77
C ARG A 282 35.04 -33.56 -34.83
N SER A 283 35.60 -33.53 -33.62
CA SER A 283 35.29 -32.45 -32.66
C SER A 283 35.70 -31.08 -33.21
N GLU A 284 36.85 -30.94 -33.88
CA GLU A 284 37.24 -29.64 -34.46
C GLU A 284 36.25 -29.19 -35.55
N GLU A 285 35.72 -30.13 -36.33
CA GLU A 285 34.78 -29.86 -37.43
C GLU A 285 33.39 -29.44 -36.91
N VAL A 286 32.92 -30.03 -35.80
CA VAL A 286 31.73 -29.54 -35.08
C VAL A 286 31.98 -28.14 -34.50
N ASN A 287 33.17 -27.88 -33.96
CA ASN A 287 33.49 -26.56 -33.39
C ASN A 287 33.62 -25.48 -34.48
N GLU A 288 34.24 -25.79 -35.63
CA GLU A 288 34.31 -24.91 -36.81
C GLU A 288 32.91 -24.61 -37.39
N LEU A 289 32.04 -25.63 -37.46
CA LEU A 289 30.64 -25.50 -37.89
C LEU A 289 29.82 -24.59 -36.95
N LEU A 290 30.03 -24.70 -35.63
CA LEU A 290 29.27 -23.95 -34.63
C LEU A 290 29.85 -22.56 -34.30
N ALA A 291 31.13 -22.31 -34.57
CA ALA A 291 31.78 -21.02 -34.29
C ALA A 291 31.00 -19.77 -34.76
N PRO A 292 30.50 -19.66 -36.01
CA PRO A 292 29.74 -18.47 -36.43
C PRO A 292 28.39 -18.35 -35.71
N VAL A 293 27.78 -19.48 -35.31
CA VAL A 293 26.50 -19.48 -34.56
C VAL A 293 26.74 -19.06 -33.11
N ILE A 294 27.83 -19.53 -32.50
CA ILE A 294 28.30 -19.10 -31.17
C ILE A 294 28.64 -17.60 -31.17
N GLU A 295 29.25 -17.07 -32.23
CA GLU A 295 29.52 -15.63 -32.35
C GLU A 295 28.22 -14.81 -32.41
N GLU A 296 27.24 -15.23 -33.22
CA GLU A 296 25.93 -14.58 -33.32
C GLU A 296 25.18 -14.59 -31.97
N MET A 297 25.07 -15.77 -31.34
CA MET A 297 24.49 -15.93 -29.99
C MET A 297 25.15 -15.02 -28.96
N SER A 298 26.49 -14.95 -28.98
CA SER A 298 27.26 -14.10 -28.05
C SER A 298 27.11 -12.61 -28.35
N THR A 299 26.82 -12.25 -29.60
CA THR A 299 26.52 -10.87 -30.02
C THR A 299 25.18 -10.43 -29.45
N GLN A 300 24.12 -11.20 -29.70
CA GLN A 300 22.77 -10.87 -29.19
C GLN A 300 22.74 -10.79 -27.65
N VAL A 301 23.43 -11.70 -26.96
CA VAL A 301 23.54 -11.68 -25.49
C VAL A 301 24.35 -10.46 -25.00
N ALA A 302 25.46 -10.11 -25.65
CA ALA A 302 26.22 -8.92 -25.30
C ALA A 302 25.42 -7.63 -25.54
N ASP A 303 24.76 -7.49 -26.69
CA ASP A 303 23.92 -6.34 -27.03
C ASP A 303 22.75 -6.19 -26.05
N LYS A 304 22.13 -7.30 -25.62
CA LYS A 304 21.06 -7.26 -24.61
C LYS A 304 21.56 -6.91 -23.21
N ILE A 305 22.76 -7.36 -22.82
CA ILE A 305 23.41 -6.91 -21.57
C ILE A 305 23.73 -5.42 -21.65
N MET A 306 24.24 -4.93 -22.78
CA MET A 306 24.51 -3.50 -23.00
C MET A 306 23.24 -2.66 -22.92
N GLU A 307 22.15 -3.10 -23.55
CA GLU A 307 20.82 -2.47 -23.49
C GLU A 307 20.33 -2.34 -22.03
N LEU A 308 20.25 -3.47 -21.32
CA LEU A 308 19.73 -3.56 -19.95
C LEU A 308 20.62 -2.85 -18.91
N ASN A 309 21.91 -2.67 -19.18
CA ASN A 309 22.87 -1.99 -18.31
C ASN A 309 23.09 -0.50 -18.71
N GLY A 310 22.18 0.10 -19.48
CA GLY A 310 22.19 1.53 -19.82
C GLY A 310 23.30 1.93 -20.81
N GLY A 311 23.55 1.09 -21.81
CA GLY A 311 24.55 1.29 -22.87
C GLY A 311 25.99 1.00 -22.46
N LYS A 312 26.22 0.17 -21.43
CA LYS A 312 27.54 -0.04 -20.81
C LYS A 312 27.81 -1.53 -20.54
N PRO A 313 29.07 -2.00 -20.66
CA PRO A 313 29.41 -3.37 -20.32
C PRO A 313 29.42 -3.59 -18.80
N VAL A 314 29.13 -4.81 -18.37
CA VAL A 314 29.19 -5.22 -16.95
C VAL A 314 30.63 -5.52 -16.51
N SER A 315 30.89 -5.45 -15.20
CA SER A 315 32.22 -5.70 -14.63
C SER A 315 32.61 -7.19 -14.58
N ALA A 316 31.61 -8.08 -14.58
CA ALA A 316 31.79 -9.52 -14.72
C ALA A 316 30.52 -10.20 -15.25
N VAL A 317 30.67 -11.41 -15.76
CA VAL A 317 29.58 -12.25 -16.26
C VAL A 317 29.73 -13.66 -15.69
N PHE A 318 28.68 -14.16 -15.04
CA PHE A 318 28.55 -15.58 -14.70
C PHE A 318 27.66 -16.25 -15.75
N ILE A 319 28.10 -17.40 -16.25
CA ILE A 319 27.35 -18.21 -17.22
C ILE A 319 26.90 -19.49 -16.50
N VAL A 320 25.65 -19.88 -16.66
CA VAL A 320 25.08 -21.14 -16.16
C VAL A 320 24.31 -21.86 -17.28
N GLY A 321 23.59 -22.94 -16.96
CA GLY A 321 22.83 -23.70 -17.95
C GLY A 321 23.63 -24.71 -18.77
N GLY A 322 22.99 -25.21 -19.83
CA GLY A 322 23.53 -26.27 -20.70
C GLY A 322 24.31 -25.74 -21.89
N GLY A 323 23.77 -24.76 -22.62
CA GLY A 323 24.41 -24.18 -23.81
C GLY A 323 25.67 -23.37 -23.49
N GLY A 324 25.78 -22.84 -22.26
CA GLY A 324 26.95 -22.10 -21.77
C GLY A 324 28.22 -22.95 -21.64
N LYS A 325 28.11 -24.29 -21.77
CA LYS A 325 29.23 -25.24 -21.80
C LYS A 325 29.93 -25.33 -23.16
N MET A 326 29.39 -24.71 -24.21
CA MET A 326 29.94 -24.81 -25.56
C MET A 326 31.30 -24.10 -25.67
N ALA A 327 32.26 -24.74 -26.35
CA ALA A 327 33.62 -24.24 -26.47
C ALA A 327 33.66 -22.85 -27.15
N GLY A 328 34.39 -21.90 -26.56
CA GLY A 328 34.52 -20.54 -27.08
C GLY A 328 33.36 -19.59 -26.74
N TYR A 329 32.25 -20.06 -26.16
CA TYR A 329 31.08 -19.20 -25.86
C TYR A 329 31.42 -18.13 -24.80
N ALA A 330 32.09 -18.50 -23.71
CA ALA A 330 32.51 -17.54 -22.68
C ALA A 330 33.51 -16.51 -23.22
N GLU A 331 34.45 -16.94 -24.06
CA GLU A 331 35.43 -16.08 -24.72
C GLU A 331 34.80 -15.12 -25.73
N ALA A 332 33.78 -15.57 -26.46
CA ALA A 332 33.03 -14.76 -27.40
C ALA A 332 32.17 -13.70 -26.68
N VAL A 333 31.46 -14.07 -25.61
CA VAL A 333 30.74 -13.11 -24.75
C VAL A 333 31.68 -12.06 -24.16
N ALA A 334 32.86 -12.46 -23.66
CA ALA A 334 33.87 -11.52 -23.17
C ALA A 334 34.35 -10.55 -24.26
N GLN A 335 34.61 -11.07 -25.46
CA GLN A 335 35.06 -10.26 -26.60
C GLN A 335 33.98 -9.26 -27.07
N LYS A 336 32.71 -9.68 -27.14
CA LYS A 336 31.59 -8.83 -27.59
C LYS A 336 31.25 -7.74 -26.57
N LEU A 337 31.34 -8.04 -25.27
CA LEU A 337 31.23 -7.04 -24.20
C LEU A 337 32.49 -6.17 -24.01
N GLY A 338 33.61 -6.47 -24.68
CA GLY A 338 34.86 -5.72 -24.56
C GLY A 338 35.55 -5.85 -23.19
N ILE A 339 35.31 -6.95 -22.46
CA ILE A 339 35.84 -7.18 -21.11
C ILE A 339 36.89 -8.30 -21.07
N ALA A 340 37.71 -8.30 -20.02
CA ALA A 340 38.75 -9.30 -19.83
C ALA A 340 38.15 -10.72 -19.70
N LYS A 341 38.75 -11.72 -20.35
CA LYS A 341 38.22 -13.09 -20.42
C LYS A 341 38.06 -13.72 -19.04
N GLU A 342 38.94 -13.39 -18.11
CA GLU A 342 38.93 -13.84 -16.71
C GLU A 342 37.72 -13.28 -15.91
N ARG A 343 36.94 -12.35 -16.49
CA ARG A 343 35.70 -11.81 -15.92
C ARG A 343 34.44 -12.49 -16.44
N VAL A 344 34.54 -13.36 -17.44
CA VAL A 344 33.42 -14.16 -17.97
C VAL A 344 33.70 -15.63 -17.71
N ALA A 345 32.84 -16.32 -16.98
CA ALA A 345 33.08 -17.72 -16.65
C ALA A 345 31.81 -18.51 -16.36
N LEU A 346 31.84 -19.78 -16.76
CA LEU A 346 30.88 -20.80 -16.36
C LEU A 346 30.89 -20.99 -14.83
N ARG A 347 29.72 -21.30 -14.25
CA ARG A 347 29.50 -21.57 -12.83
C ARG A 347 28.63 -22.81 -12.63
N GLY A 348 28.94 -23.60 -11.61
CA GLY A 348 28.16 -24.76 -11.20
C GLY A 348 28.40 -25.05 -9.72
N GLU A 349 29.37 -25.92 -9.40
CA GLU A 349 29.67 -26.26 -8.00
C GLU A 349 30.12 -25.04 -7.18
N GLU A 350 30.76 -24.04 -7.79
CA GLU A 350 31.32 -22.88 -7.09
C GLU A 350 30.25 -21.97 -6.48
N VAL A 351 29.02 -21.98 -7.03
CA VAL A 351 27.88 -21.23 -6.49
C VAL A 351 27.01 -22.08 -5.56
N MET A 352 27.02 -23.42 -5.71
CA MET A 352 26.27 -24.37 -4.89
C MET A 352 26.89 -24.70 -3.51
N GLN A 353 27.73 -23.82 -2.96
CA GLN A 353 28.46 -24.08 -1.69
C GLN A 353 27.55 -24.30 -0.47
N ASN A 354 26.35 -23.70 -0.47
CA ASN A 354 25.34 -23.86 0.59
C ASN A 354 24.32 -24.97 0.28
N VAL A 355 24.49 -25.72 -0.82
CA VAL A 355 23.59 -26.79 -1.24
C VAL A 355 24.22 -28.15 -0.92
N VAL A 356 23.46 -29.00 -0.23
CA VAL A 356 23.86 -30.36 0.13
C VAL A 356 22.94 -31.34 -0.60
N PHE A 357 23.52 -32.22 -1.42
CA PHE A 357 22.78 -33.29 -2.09
C PHE A 357 22.89 -34.57 -1.25
N GLN A 358 21.78 -35.28 -1.07
CA GLN A 358 21.74 -36.58 -0.38
C GLN A 358 22.04 -37.75 -1.31
N GLU A 359 21.68 -37.63 -2.59
CA GLU A 359 22.11 -38.52 -3.67
C GLU A 359 23.49 -38.10 -4.22
N ASP A 360 24.26 -39.05 -4.75
CA ASP A 360 25.56 -38.78 -5.40
C ASP A 360 25.35 -38.17 -6.80
N ILE A 361 25.03 -36.88 -6.83
CA ILE A 361 24.75 -36.11 -8.04
C ILE A 361 25.95 -35.22 -8.38
N LYS A 362 26.43 -35.32 -9.63
CA LYS A 362 27.46 -34.43 -10.15
C LYS A 362 26.90 -33.00 -10.24
N LYS A 363 27.36 -32.13 -9.35
CA LYS A 363 27.10 -30.69 -9.39
C LYS A 363 27.66 -30.08 -10.68
N ASP A 364 26.82 -29.46 -11.49
CA ASP A 364 27.25 -28.62 -12.61
C ASP A 364 26.25 -27.49 -12.92
N SER A 365 26.51 -26.72 -13.98
CA SER A 365 25.77 -25.52 -14.34
C SER A 365 24.28 -25.74 -14.67
N LEU A 366 23.82 -26.97 -14.98
CA LEU A 366 22.39 -27.24 -15.18
C LEU A 366 21.60 -27.32 -13.87
N LEU A 367 22.25 -27.51 -12.72
CA LEU A 367 21.53 -27.67 -11.45
C LEU A 367 21.20 -26.33 -10.79
N VAL A 368 21.76 -25.23 -11.30
CA VAL A 368 21.62 -23.90 -10.69
C VAL A 368 20.15 -23.45 -10.67
N THR A 369 19.46 -23.56 -11.80
CA THR A 369 18.07 -23.07 -11.94
C THR A 369 17.05 -23.98 -11.25
N PRO A 370 17.09 -25.33 -11.39
CA PRO A 370 16.21 -26.24 -10.63
C PRO A 370 16.34 -26.11 -9.10
N VAL A 371 17.56 -25.92 -8.58
CA VAL A 371 17.78 -25.67 -7.14
C VAL A 371 17.37 -24.23 -6.77
N GLY A 372 17.63 -23.27 -7.67
CA GLY A 372 17.20 -21.89 -7.55
C GLY A 372 15.68 -21.74 -7.37
N ILE A 373 14.88 -22.50 -8.12
CA ILE A 373 13.41 -22.54 -7.99
C ILE A 373 13.01 -23.01 -6.58
N CYS A 374 13.64 -24.08 -6.09
CA CYS A 374 13.39 -24.62 -4.76
C CYS A 374 13.80 -23.65 -3.63
N MET A 375 14.84 -22.85 -3.85
CA MET A 375 15.34 -21.87 -2.89
C MET A 375 14.55 -20.56 -2.92
N ASN A 376 14.10 -20.10 -4.10
CA ASN A 376 13.34 -18.86 -4.26
C ASN A 376 12.08 -18.86 -3.38
N TYR A 377 11.35 -19.99 -3.30
CA TYR A 377 10.22 -20.17 -2.39
C TYR A 377 10.50 -19.73 -0.93
N TYR A 378 11.69 -20.02 -0.40
CA TYR A 378 12.04 -19.68 1.00
C TYR A 378 12.33 -18.19 1.25
N GLU A 379 12.46 -17.42 0.19
CA GLU A 379 12.68 -15.97 0.22
C GLU A 379 11.49 -15.20 -0.38
N GLN A 380 10.70 -15.86 -1.23
CA GLN A 380 9.55 -15.37 -2.01
C GLN A 380 8.59 -16.53 -2.34
N ASN A 381 7.47 -16.70 -1.61
CA ASN A 381 6.38 -17.54 -2.11
C ASN A 381 5.65 -16.74 -3.20
N ASN A 382 5.75 -17.13 -4.46
CA ASN A 382 5.16 -16.38 -5.57
C ASN A 382 4.09 -17.23 -6.30
N ASN A 383 2.83 -17.31 -5.89
CA ASN A 383 1.84 -18.23 -6.48
C ASN A 383 0.65 -17.52 -7.13
N PHE A 384 -0.01 -18.11 -8.14
CA PHE A 384 -1.33 -17.61 -8.53
C PHE A 384 -2.42 -18.19 -7.64
N ILE A 385 -3.06 -17.34 -6.85
CA ILE A 385 -4.22 -17.67 -6.02
C ILE A 385 -5.50 -17.11 -6.62
N PHE A 386 -6.64 -17.73 -6.34
CA PHE A 386 -7.95 -17.18 -6.67
C PHE A 386 -8.60 -16.59 -5.43
N VAL A 387 -9.19 -15.40 -5.56
CA VAL A 387 -9.87 -14.69 -4.47
C VAL A 387 -11.24 -14.19 -4.97
N SER A 388 -12.14 -13.83 -4.06
CA SER A 388 -13.35 -13.07 -4.41
C SER A 388 -13.22 -11.64 -3.94
N PHE A 389 -13.53 -10.66 -4.79
CA PHE A 389 -13.52 -9.23 -4.45
C PHE A 389 -14.85 -8.61 -4.88
N ASN A 390 -15.64 -8.10 -3.93
CA ASN A 390 -17.00 -7.59 -4.15
C ASN A 390 -17.86 -8.52 -5.05
N GLY A 391 -17.73 -9.85 -4.84
CA GLY A 391 -18.44 -10.90 -5.57
C GLY A 391 -17.81 -11.35 -6.89
N SER A 392 -16.82 -10.63 -7.43
CA SER A 392 -16.07 -11.05 -8.62
C SER A 392 -14.93 -12.00 -8.26
N ARG A 393 -14.74 -13.10 -9.00
CA ARG A 393 -13.57 -13.99 -8.80
C ARG A 393 -12.37 -13.47 -9.57
N ILE A 394 -11.23 -13.27 -8.90
CA ILE A 394 -10.01 -12.68 -9.46
C ILE A 394 -8.84 -13.68 -9.31
N LYS A 395 -8.00 -13.77 -10.34
CA LYS A 395 -6.72 -14.51 -10.34
C LYS A 395 -5.62 -13.52 -9.97
N MET A 396 -4.99 -13.74 -8.82
CA MET A 396 -3.98 -12.85 -8.21
C MET A 396 -2.61 -13.52 -8.18
N TYR A 397 -1.53 -12.78 -8.38
CA TYR A 397 -0.17 -13.27 -8.18
C TYR A 397 0.30 -12.95 -6.75
N ASP A 398 0.09 -13.89 -5.83
CA ASP A 398 0.52 -13.79 -4.44
C ASP A 398 2.02 -13.96 -4.30
N ASN A 399 2.73 -12.86 -4.06
CA ASN A 399 4.18 -12.79 -3.83
C ASN A 399 4.57 -12.88 -2.34
N ASN A 400 3.77 -13.58 -1.52
CA ASN A 400 3.88 -13.68 -0.06
C ASN A 400 3.59 -12.37 0.68
N ASN A 401 3.32 -11.31 -0.07
CA ASN A 401 2.98 -9.97 0.39
C ASN A 401 1.67 -9.49 -0.27
N LEU A 402 0.85 -10.40 -0.81
CA LEU A 402 -0.43 -10.01 -1.40
C LEU A 402 -1.36 -9.48 -0.32
N THR A 403 -1.85 -8.27 -0.53
CA THR A 403 -2.74 -7.58 0.38
C THR A 403 -4.10 -7.33 -0.26
N VAL A 404 -5.06 -6.84 0.53
CA VAL A 404 -6.36 -6.42 0.00
C VAL A 404 -6.23 -5.28 -1.03
N ALA A 405 -5.23 -4.41 -0.88
CA ALA A 405 -4.95 -3.36 -1.85
C ALA A 405 -4.47 -3.89 -3.22
N ASP A 406 -3.66 -4.96 -3.25
CA ASP A 406 -3.26 -5.59 -4.53
C ASP A 406 -4.47 -6.21 -5.24
N VAL A 407 -5.38 -6.83 -4.49
CA VAL A 407 -6.63 -7.35 -5.05
C VAL A 407 -7.53 -6.22 -5.55
N ALA A 408 -7.68 -5.14 -4.80
CA ALA A 408 -8.46 -3.97 -5.22
C ALA A 408 -7.89 -3.34 -6.49
N LEU A 409 -6.56 -3.31 -6.64
CA LEU A 409 -5.89 -2.82 -7.84
C LEU A 409 -6.18 -3.72 -9.05
N GLN A 410 -5.98 -5.03 -8.93
CA GLN A 410 -6.28 -6.00 -9.99
C GLN A 410 -7.79 -6.08 -10.33
N ALA A 411 -8.65 -5.76 -9.36
CA ALA A 411 -10.10 -5.59 -9.54
C ALA A 411 -10.48 -4.30 -10.29
N GLN A 412 -9.52 -3.42 -10.59
CA GLN A 412 -9.73 -2.08 -11.15
C GLN A 412 -10.64 -1.22 -10.26
N PHE A 413 -10.61 -1.45 -8.95
CA PHE A 413 -11.40 -0.70 -7.99
C PHE A 413 -10.86 0.74 -7.84
N PRO A 414 -11.71 1.78 -7.76
CA PRO A 414 -11.24 3.16 -7.72
C PRO A 414 -10.33 3.44 -6.52
N LYS A 415 -9.09 3.90 -6.77
CA LYS A 415 -8.16 4.44 -5.74
C LYS A 415 -8.85 5.47 -4.84
N ASP A 416 -9.72 6.27 -5.45
CA ASP A 416 -10.56 7.30 -4.84
C ASP A 416 -11.64 6.79 -3.87
N GLY A 417 -11.95 5.49 -3.90
CA GLY A 417 -12.87 4.79 -2.99
C GLY A 417 -12.15 3.93 -1.94
N LEU A 418 -10.81 3.86 -1.94
CA LEU A 418 -10.02 3.17 -0.92
C LEU A 418 -9.50 4.12 0.17
N PHE A 419 -9.35 5.42 -0.14
CA PHE A 419 -8.68 6.38 0.72
C PHE A 419 -9.58 7.58 1.06
N PRO A 420 -9.84 7.85 2.35
CA PRO A 420 -10.78 8.90 2.78
C PRO A 420 -10.34 10.29 2.32
N LYS A 421 -11.17 10.91 1.49
CA LYS A 421 -10.94 12.25 0.95
C LYS A 421 -11.23 13.31 2.01
N ARG A 422 -10.48 14.42 1.98
CA ARG A 422 -10.89 15.64 2.67
C ARG A 422 -12.01 16.32 1.90
N GLY A 423 -12.95 16.92 2.62
CA GLY A 423 -13.87 17.88 2.07
C GLY A 423 -13.15 19.12 1.53
N LYS A 424 -13.84 19.86 0.66
CA LYS A 424 -13.32 21.08 0.05
C LYS A 424 -12.87 22.07 1.13
N GLU A 425 -11.71 22.68 0.97
CA GLU A 425 -11.29 23.81 1.79
C GLU A 425 -12.04 25.09 1.40
N LEU A 426 -12.11 26.04 2.35
CA LEU A 426 -12.80 27.32 2.25
C LEU A 426 -11.76 28.44 2.33
N THR A 427 -11.59 29.19 1.26
CA THR A 427 -10.65 30.31 1.14
C THR A 427 -11.39 31.63 1.18
N PHE A 428 -10.87 32.61 1.91
CA PHE A 428 -11.45 33.96 2.06
C PHE A 428 -10.36 34.97 2.43
N GLN A 429 -10.71 36.24 2.62
CA GLN A 429 -9.80 37.28 3.11
C GLN A 429 -10.34 37.93 4.38
N VAL A 430 -9.45 38.28 5.31
CA VAL A 430 -9.75 39.11 6.48
C VAL A 430 -8.76 40.27 6.52
N ASN A 431 -9.26 41.51 6.48
CA ASN A 431 -8.45 42.73 6.49
C ASN A 431 -7.30 42.71 5.44
N GLY A 432 -7.62 42.29 4.22
CA GLY A 432 -6.66 42.16 3.11
C GLY A 432 -5.63 41.02 3.24
N LYS A 433 -5.82 40.09 4.18
CA LYS A 433 -4.98 38.89 4.34
C LYS A 433 -5.77 37.63 4.01
N GLN A 434 -5.25 36.82 3.10
CA GLN A 434 -5.86 35.54 2.76
C GLN A 434 -5.87 34.58 3.96
N ARG A 435 -7.02 33.92 4.17
CA ARG A 435 -7.27 32.88 5.16
C ARG A 435 -7.79 31.63 4.44
N MET A 436 -7.55 30.47 5.04
CA MET A 436 -8.12 29.20 4.58
C MET A 436 -8.49 28.33 5.79
N VAL A 437 -9.66 27.70 5.73
CA VAL A 437 -10.12 26.69 6.67
C VAL A 437 -10.23 25.35 5.92
N ARG A 438 -9.71 24.27 6.53
CA ARG A 438 -9.63 22.94 5.92
C ARG A 438 -10.93 22.17 6.11
N GLY A 439 -11.36 21.44 5.08
CA GLY A 439 -12.48 20.51 5.19
C GLY A 439 -12.17 19.33 6.12
N LEU A 440 -13.22 18.70 6.64
CA LEU A 440 -13.11 17.50 7.46
C LEU A 440 -12.58 16.32 6.63
N ARG A 441 -12.05 15.30 7.30
CA ARG A 441 -11.62 14.05 6.66
C ARG A 441 -12.81 13.09 6.62
N GLY A 442 -13.02 12.44 5.48
CA GLY A 442 -14.04 11.40 5.35
C GLY A 442 -13.69 10.13 6.12
N GLU A 443 -14.64 9.20 6.13
CA GLU A 443 -14.50 7.88 6.73
C GLU A 443 -13.71 6.95 5.81
N ALA A 444 -12.84 6.12 6.40
CA ALA A 444 -12.05 5.17 5.63
C ALA A 444 -12.93 4.07 5.00
N ALA A 445 -12.44 3.46 3.93
CA ALA A 445 -13.11 2.31 3.32
C ALA A 445 -13.26 1.19 4.35
N VAL A 446 -14.45 0.61 4.48
CA VAL A 446 -14.66 -0.56 5.33
C VAL A 446 -14.31 -1.80 4.52
N ILE A 447 -13.26 -2.48 4.95
CA ILE A 447 -12.66 -3.61 4.25
C ILE A 447 -12.86 -4.85 5.11
N GLU A 448 -13.45 -5.89 4.53
CA GLU A 448 -13.69 -7.16 5.18
C GLU A 448 -12.97 -8.30 4.45
N VAL A 449 -12.21 -9.11 5.17
CA VAL A 449 -11.70 -10.41 4.70
C VAL A 449 -12.43 -11.51 5.46
N ASN A 450 -13.17 -12.34 4.74
CA ASN A 450 -13.99 -13.43 5.27
C ASN A 450 -14.96 -12.98 6.40
N GLY A 451 -15.56 -11.80 6.24
CA GLY A 451 -16.50 -11.22 7.22
C GLY A 451 -15.83 -10.66 8.49
N LYS A 452 -14.53 -10.35 8.44
CA LYS A 452 -13.81 -9.63 9.51
C LYS A 452 -13.27 -8.32 8.97
N ILE A 453 -13.53 -7.22 9.68
CA ILE A 453 -12.93 -5.93 9.36
C ILE A 453 -11.41 -6.01 9.51
N VAL A 454 -10.69 -5.57 8.47
CA VAL A 454 -9.22 -5.59 8.37
C VAL A 454 -8.72 -4.30 7.70
N ASP A 455 -7.40 -4.12 7.62
CA ASP A 455 -6.77 -3.03 6.88
C ASP A 455 -6.47 -3.42 5.42
N LEU A 456 -6.06 -2.43 4.61
CA LEU A 456 -5.66 -2.62 3.21
C LEU A 456 -4.48 -3.58 3.02
N ASN A 457 -3.62 -3.70 4.03
CA ASN A 457 -2.31 -4.35 3.94
C ASN A 457 -2.34 -5.78 4.50
N THR A 458 -3.50 -6.21 4.98
CA THR A 458 -3.73 -7.54 5.55
C THR A 458 -3.54 -8.59 4.47
N THR A 459 -2.70 -9.59 4.76
CA THR A 459 -2.30 -10.62 3.79
C THR A 459 -3.48 -11.48 3.36
N VAL A 460 -3.73 -11.51 2.06
CA VAL A 460 -4.79 -12.27 1.40
C VAL A 460 -4.31 -13.67 1.04
N ARG A 461 -5.20 -14.65 1.09
CA ARG A 461 -4.94 -16.07 0.81
C ARG A 461 -5.93 -16.65 -0.19
N GLU A 462 -5.60 -17.84 -0.71
CA GLU A 462 -6.44 -18.52 -1.69
C GLU A 462 -7.85 -18.80 -1.14
N ASN A 463 -8.85 -18.42 -1.93
CA ASN A 463 -10.28 -18.47 -1.67
C ASN A 463 -10.80 -17.50 -0.60
N ASP A 464 -10.00 -16.51 -0.17
CA ASP A 464 -10.50 -15.40 0.65
C ASP A 464 -11.60 -14.60 -0.07
N ILE A 465 -12.61 -14.21 0.70
CA ILE A 465 -13.73 -13.36 0.26
C ILE A 465 -13.50 -11.96 0.81
N ILE A 466 -13.26 -11.01 -0.09
CA ILE A 466 -12.98 -9.62 0.20
C ILE A 466 -14.21 -8.77 -0.13
N GLY A 467 -14.72 -8.06 0.87
CA GLY A 467 -15.67 -6.96 0.72
C GLY A 467 -14.95 -5.62 0.89
N VAL A 468 -15.24 -4.65 0.03
CA VAL A 468 -14.78 -3.25 0.17
C VAL A 468 -15.96 -2.32 -0.03
N THR A 469 -16.32 -1.60 1.04
CA THR A 469 -17.25 -0.46 1.02
C THR A 469 -16.45 0.82 0.83
N GLU A 470 -16.83 1.66 -0.14
CA GLU A 470 -16.07 2.86 -0.51
C GLU A 470 -15.88 3.85 0.64
N SER A 471 -14.67 4.44 0.74
CA SER A 471 -14.35 5.55 1.64
C SER A 471 -15.11 6.81 1.26
N THR A 472 -15.63 7.54 2.25
CA THR A 472 -16.38 8.77 2.01
C THR A 472 -15.46 9.99 1.81
N ALA A 473 -16.03 11.06 1.24
CA ALA A 473 -15.44 12.39 1.31
C ALA A 473 -15.99 13.12 2.54
N GLY A 474 -15.09 13.72 3.33
CA GLY A 474 -15.51 14.49 4.52
C GLY A 474 -16.24 15.79 4.16
N ASP A 475 -16.90 16.38 5.14
CA ASP A 475 -17.61 17.64 4.95
C ASP A 475 -16.70 18.78 4.49
N ALA A 476 -17.23 19.62 3.59
CA ALA A 476 -16.58 20.85 3.19
C ALA A 476 -16.36 21.78 4.40
N ALA A 477 -15.28 22.55 4.34
CA ALA A 477 -14.94 23.53 5.37
C ALA A 477 -16.08 24.52 5.60
N LYS A 478 -16.36 24.78 6.88
CA LYS A 478 -17.27 25.82 7.34
C LYS A 478 -16.56 26.67 8.37
N ALA A 479 -16.85 27.97 8.33
CA ALA A 479 -16.48 28.93 9.35
C ALA A 479 -17.52 30.04 9.36
N THR A 480 -17.75 30.64 10.51
CA THR A 480 -18.55 31.85 10.68
C THR A 480 -17.63 33.04 10.97
N ILE A 481 -18.16 34.26 10.85
CA ILE A 481 -17.42 35.46 11.27
C ILE A 481 -17.05 35.38 12.77
N GLY A 482 -17.89 34.78 13.61
CA GLY A 482 -17.62 34.57 15.04
C GLY A 482 -16.46 33.62 15.35
N ASP A 483 -16.04 32.78 14.40
CA ASP A 483 -14.86 31.91 14.53
C ASP A 483 -13.54 32.66 14.26
N LEU A 484 -13.61 33.91 13.81
CA LEU A 484 -12.43 34.75 13.56
C LEU A 484 -11.96 35.42 14.88
N PRO A 485 -10.67 35.30 15.25
CA PRO A 485 -10.13 35.99 16.43
C PRO A 485 -10.43 37.50 16.41
N GLU A 486 -10.31 38.13 15.25
CA GLU A 486 -10.56 39.56 15.03
C GLU A 486 -12.03 39.98 15.31
N ALA A 487 -12.99 39.04 15.32
CA ALA A 487 -14.41 39.30 15.62
C ALA A 487 -14.76 39.16 17.11
N THR A 488 -13.82 38.69 17.94
CA THR A 488 -13.98 38.65 19.41
C THR A 488 -13.56 39.95 20.09
N GLU A 489 -13.03 40.90 19.34
CA GLU A 489 -12.61 42.21 19.83
C GLU A 489 -13.82 43.17 19.91
N SER A 490 -13.95 43.89 21.04
CA SER A 490 -14.89 45.01 21.21
C SER A 490 -14.18 46.35 21.02
N ILE A 491 -14.95 47.40 20.70
CA ILE A 491 -14.53 48.79 20.90
C ILE A 491 -15.22 49.38 22.13
N TYR A 492 -14.56 50.31 22.79
CA TYR A 492 -15.14 51.11 23.86
C TYR A 492 -15.46 52.52 23.37
N VAL A 493 -16.65 53.02 23.68
CA VAL A 493 -17.06 54.41 23.40
C VAL A 493 -17.66 55.03 24.66
N VAL A 494 -17.72 56.36 24.73
CA VAL A 494 -18.36 57.07 25.86
C VAL A 494 -19.66 57.69 25.37
N VAL A 495 -20.80 57.17 25.79
CA VAL A 495 -22.14 57.67 25.41
C VAL A 495 -22.75 58.43 26.59
N ASN A 496 -23.01 59.72 26.42
CA ASN A 496 -23.56 60.61 27.47
C ASN A 496 -22.82 60.48 28.83
N GLY A 497 -21.48 60.36 28.78
CA GLY A 497 -20.61 60.21 29.95
C GLY A 497 -20.42 58.78 30.47
N ASN A 498 -21.20 57.80 30.01
CA ASN A 498 -21.06 56.39 30.39
C ASN A 498 -20.14 55.65 29.41
N LYS A 499 -19.20 54.84 29.91
CA LYS A 499 -18.38 53.96 29.06
C LYS A 499 -19.20 52.74 28.64
N VAL A 500 -19.40 52.59 27.33
CA VAL A 500 -20.12 51.47 26.69
C VAL A 500 -19.10 50.56 25.99
N GLU A 501 -19.29 49.26 26.09
CA GLU A 501 -18.56 48.24 25.33
C GLU A 501 -19.45 47.73 24.20
N ILE A 502 -18.93 47.73 22.97
CA ILE A 502 -19.70 47.38 21.77
C ILE A 502 -18.84 46.43 20.91
N PRO A 503 -19.33 45.25 20.49
CA PRO A 503 -18.56 44.29 19.69
C PRO A 503 -18.20 44.88 18.31
N LYS A 504 -17.10 44.46 17.67
CA LYS A 504 -16.81 44.91 16.30
C LYS A 504 -17.77 44.31 15.28
N PHE A 505 -18.16 45.12 14.29
CA PHE A 505 -18.86 44.66 13.11
C PHE A 505 -17.89 44.15 12.04
N ALA A 506 -18.36 43.18 11.25
CA ALA A 506 -17.69 42.73 10.04
C ALA A 506 -18.47 43.19 8.81
N GLN A 507 -17.76 43.68 7.79
CA GLN A 507 -18.31 44.01 6.48
C GLN A 507 -17.81 42.96 5.48
N VAL A 508 -18.72 42.17 4.91
CA VAL A 508 -18.41 41.12 3.92
C VAL A 508 -18.80 41.63 2.54
N ASN A 509 -17.83 41.72 1.63
CA ASN A 509 -18.00 42.21 0.25
C ASN A 509 -18.74 43.57 0.17
N GLY A 510 -18.49 44.46 1.14
CA GLY A 510 -19.14 45.77 1.25
C GLY A 510 -20.49 45.80 2.00
N VAL A 511 -20.99 44.66 2.52
CA VAL A 511 -22.26 44.59 3.28
C VAL A 511 -22.00 44.17 4.73
N LEU A 512 -22.56 44.90 5.69
CA LEU A 512 -22.41 44.60 7.13
C LEU A 512 -23.11 43.28 7.49
N GLN A 513 -22.44 42.42 8.27
CA GLN A 513 -22.91 41.08 8.64
C GLN A 513 -22.78 40.83 10.15
N SER A 514 -23.61 39.91 10.65
CA SER A 514 -23.51 39.40 12.03
C SER A 514 -22.42 38.34 12.18
N SER A 515 -21.97 38.10 13.41
CA SER A 515 -21.03 37.01 13.74
C SER A 515 -21.49 35.62 13.26
N TYR A 516 -22.81 35.38 13.17
CA TYR A 516 -23.41 34.11 12.70
C TYR A 516 -23.38 33.90 11.18
N TYR A 517 -22.80 34.83 10.40
CA TYR A 517 -22.70 34.68 8.94
C TYR A 517 -21.73 33.55 8.57
N GLU A 518 -22.23 32.51 7.87
CA GLU A 518 -21.38 31.46 7.26
C GLU A 518 -20.54 32.06 6.12
N ILE A 519 -19.22 32.05 6.28
CA ILE A 519 -18.22 32.58 5.34
C ILE A 519 -18.22 31.76 4.05
N ARG A 520 -18.11 32.43 2.90
CA ARG A 520 -18.16 31.85 1.56
C ARG A 520 -16.83 32.00 0.83
N GLU A 521 -16.71 31.23 -0.26
CA GLU A 521 -15.49 31.19 -1.06
C GLU A 521 -15.17 32.55 -1.70
N ASN A 522 -13.98 33.06 -1.41
CA ASN A 522 -13.46 34.38 -1.78
C ASN A 522 -14.18 35.58 -1.15
N ASP A 523 -14.90 35.41 -0.04
CA ASP A 523 -15.42 36.56 0.71
C ASP A 523 -14.28 37.48 1.18
N GLU A 524 -14.44 38.78 0.94
CA GLU A 524 -13.57 39.82 1.49
C GLU A 524 -14.22 40.41 2.75
N ILE A 525 -13.64 40.07 3.91
CA ILE A 525 -14.13 40.46 5.23
C ILE A 525 -13.26 41.61 5.78
N GLU A 526 -13.86 42.78 6.01
CA GLU A 526 -13.23 43.90 6.73
C GLU A 526 -13.82 44.02 8.13
N MET A 527 -12.96 44.03 9.15
CA MET A 527 -13.36 44.20 10.55
C MET A 527 -13.35 45.69 10.90
N LEU A 528 -14.54 46.26 11.04
CA LEU A 528 -14.72 47.69 11.26
C LEU A 528 -14.33 48.06 12.70
N ASN A 529 -13.39 49.00 12.82
CA ASN A 529 -12.90 49.54 14.10
C ASN A 529 -13.66 50.81 14.54
N TYR A 530 -14.88 51.00 14.01
CA TYR A 530 -15.76 52.12 14.29
C TYR A 530 -17.23 51.70 14.14
N TYR A 531 -18.11 52.47 14.75
CA TYR A 531 -19.57 52.45 14.51
C TYR A 531 -19.99 53.81 13.93
N THR A 532 -21.12 53.91 13.24
CA THR A 532 -21.74 55.22 13.01
C THR A 532 -22.51 55.69 14.25
N VAL A 533 -22.75 57.00 14.35
CA VAL A 533 -23.66 57.59 15.36
C VAL A 533 -25.02 56.88 15.39
N GLN A 534 -25.61 56.59 14.23
CA GLN A 534 -26.86 55.85 14.11
C GLN A 534 -26.76 54.44 14.69
N GLN A 535 -25.70 53.69 14.37
CA GLN A 535 -25.51 52.33 14.88
C GLN A 535 -25.33 52.29 16.40
N ILE A 536 -24.72 53.32 17.00
CA ILE A 536 -24.65 53.46 18.47
C ILE A 536 -26.02 53.77 19.06
N ALA A 537 -26.82 54.64 18.43
CA ALA A 537 -28.18 54.94 18.88
C ALA A 537 -29.10 53.71 18.82
N GLU A 538 -29.01 52.93 17.74
CA GLU A 538 -29.76 51.67 17.56
C GLU A 538 -29.30 50.58 18.55
N PHE A 539 -28.00 50.44 18.79
CA PHE A 539 -27.46 49.50 19.78
C PHE A 539 -27.87 49.84 21.22
N MET A 540 -28.07 51.13 21.51
CA MET A 540 -28.47 51.64 22.83
C MET A 540 -30.00 51.80 23.00
N ASP A 541 -30.81 51.36 22.02
CA ASP A 541 -32.28 51.49 21.98
C ASP A 541 -32.79 52.94 22.23
N LEU A 542 -32.06 53.92 21.70
CA LEU A 542 -32.36 55.34 21.93
C LEU A 542 -33.48 55.83 21.00
N SER A 543 -34.67 56.03 21.58
CA SER A 543 -35.81 56.69 20.93
C SER A 543 -35.53 58.18 20.70
N LEU A 544 -35.06 58.55 19.51
CA LEU A 544 -34.61 59.90 19.17
C LEU A 544 -35.59 60.66 18.26
N THR A 545 -36.02 61.84 18.70
CA THR A 545 -36.89 62.73 17.91
C THR A 545 -36.08 63.49 16.84
N PRO A 546 -36.60 63.67 15.61
CA PRO A 546 -35.91 64.42 14.55
C PRO A 546 -35.57 65.86 14.97
N GLY A 547 -34.34 66.30 14.66
CA GLY A 547 -33.91 67.70 14.82
C GLY A 547 -33.14 68.04 16.11
N ARG A 548 -32.61 67.05 16.86
CA ARG A 548 -31.66 67.29 17.96
C ARG A 548 -30.21 67.41 17.46
N GLU A 549 -29.39 68.17 18.17
CA GLU A 549 -27.94 68.23 17.92
C GLU A 549 -27.24 66.98 18.49
N ILE A 550 -26.25 66.48 17.75
CA ILE A 550 -25.43 65.32 18.14
C ILE A 550 -23.97 65.75 18.13
N PHE A 551 -23.22 65.38 19.16
CA PHE A 551 -21.81 65.75 19.30
C PHE A 551 -20.90 64.52 19.38
N VAL A 552 -19.95 64.41 18.45
CA VAL A 552 -18.84 63.45 18.53
C VAL A 552 -17.57 64.23 18.88
N ASN A 553 -16.93 63.90 20.01
CA ASN A 553 -15.73 64.59 20.54
C ASN A 553 -15.89 66.14 20.58
N HIS A 554 -17.06 66.62 21.01
CA HIS A 554 -17.45 68.04 21.06
C HIS A 554 -17.58 68.76 19.71
N GLN A 555 -17.63 68.05 18.59
CA GLN A 555 -17.97 68.60 17.27
C GLN A 555 -19.35 68.13 16.84
N SER A 556 -20.12 68.99 16.15
CA SER A 556 -21.42 68.60 15.57
C SER A 556 -21.23 67.45 14.59
N ALA A 557 -22.10 66.44 14.69
CA ALA A 557 -21.99 65.19 13.95
C ALA A 557 -23.33 64.84 13.27
N GLU A 558 -23.24 64.26 12.07
CA GLU A 558 -24.37 63.65 11.36
C GLU A 558 -24.50 62.16 11.73
N TRP A 559 -25.63 61.54 11.41
CA TRP A 559 -25.97 60.15 11.76
C TRP A 559 -25.01 59.09 11.20
N ASP A 560 -24.34 59.37 10.09
CA ASP A 560 -23.34 58.52 9.44
C ASP A 560 -21.90 58.77 9.96
N THR A 561 -21.70 59.73 10.87
CA THR A 561 -20.37 60.08 11.40
C THR A 561 -19.73 58.87 12.09
N PRO A 562 -18.49 58.47 11.70
CA PRO A 562 -17.81 57.34 12.30
C PRO A 562 -17.22 57.69 13.68
N VAL A 563 -17.51 56.80 14.64
CA VAL A 563 -17.13 56.86 16.04
C VAL A 563 -16.17 55.71 16.32
N TYR A 564 -14.91 56.04 16.59
CA TYR A 564 -13.84 55.08 16.84
C TYR A 564 -13.66 54.81 18.34
N GLU A 565 -12.79 53.86 18.68
CA GLU A 565 -12.47 53.54 20.07
C GLU A 565 -12.06 54.79 20.88
N ASN A 566 -12.57 54.89 22.10
CA ASN A 566 -12.42 55.99 23.06
C ASN A 566 -13.01 57.34 22.62
N PHE A 567 -13.80 57.41 21.55
CA PHE A 567 -14.57 58.61 21.20
C PHE A 567 -15.75 58.81 22.16
N THR A 568 -16.12 60.07 22.38
CA THR A 568 -17.30 60.47 23.14
C THR A 568 -18.43 60.87 22.19
N VAL A 569 -19.60 60.26 22.35
CA VAL A 569 -20.85 60.63 21.66
C VAL A 569 -21.81 61.20 22.70
N ASN A 570 -22.26 62.44 22.49
CA ASN A 570 -23.31 63.03 23.30
C ASN A 570 -24.56 63.26 22.44
N PHE A 571 -25.68 62.68 22.88
CA PHE A 571 -27.02 62.93 22.38
C PHE A 571 -27.71 63.88 23.35
N ASP A 572 -28.32 64.96 22.86
CA ASP A 572 -29.12 65.85 23.71
C ASP A 572 -30.36 65.10 24.24
N LEU A 573 -30.45 64.95 25.56
CA LEU A 573 -31.53 64.26 26.29
C LEU A 573 -32.04 65.16 27.42
N GLU A 574 -33.32 65.54 27.38
CA GLU A 574 -33.97 66.18 28.53
C GLU A 574 -34.14 65.21 29.70
N ASN A 575 -34.06 65.73 30.92
CA ASN A 575 -34.25 64.94 32.14
C ASN A 575 -35.74 64.65 32.39
N GLU A 576 -36.15 63.38 32.32
CA GLU A 576 -37.40 62.93 32.97
C GLU A 576 -37.22 62.87 34.51
N THR A 577 -37.19 64.05 35.15
CA THR A 577 -37.16 64.17 36.62
C THR A 577 -38.32 65.04 37.12
N GLY A 578 -39.54 64.51 37.01
CA GLY A 578 -40.76 65.13 37.52
C GLY A 578 -41.06 64.77 38.98
N SER A 579 -40.37 65.38 39.94
CA SER A 579 -40.60 65.13 41.37
C SER A 579 -41.88 65.80 41.89
N GLY A 580 -42.90 64.99 42.22
CA GLY A 580 -44.14 65.43 42.88
C GLY A 580 -44.28 64.84 44.28
N ALA A 581 -44.03 65.64 45.32
CA ALA A 581 -44.01 65.16 46.70
C ALA A 581 -45.37 65.32 47.42
N TYR A 582 -45.72 64.31 48.23
CA TYR A 582 -46.56 64.44 49.42
C TYR A 582 -45.88 63.71 50.57
N GLY A 583 -45.92 64.29 51.77
CA GLY A 583 -45.20 63.77 52.94
C GLY A 583 -46.13 63.44 54.11
N GLU A 584 -45.56 62.65 55.04
CA GLU A 584 -45.91 62.54 56.47
C GLU A 584 -47.41 62.53 56.88
N SER A 585 -47.91 61.36 57.25
CA SER A 585 -48.25 61.07 58.66
C SER A 585 -48.67 59.61 58.87
N ASP A 586 -48.47 59.09 60.07
CA ASP A 586 -48.77 57.70 60.45
C ASP A 586 -50.28 57.46 60.73
N GLY A 587 -50.72 56.21 60.58
CA GLY A 587 -52.03 55.72 61.00
C GLY A 587 -52.17 54.21 60.78
N GLU A 588 -52.40 53.45 61.86
CA GLU A 588 -52.63 51.99 61.84
C GLU A 588 -54.14 51.64 61.85
N GLU A 589 -54.44 50.35 61.65
CA GLU A 589 -55.75 49.68 61.86
C GLU A 589 -56.90 50.05 60.87
N ALA A 590 -57.86 49.18 60.53
CA ALA A 590 -57.95 47.70 60.46
C ALA A 590 -59.27 47.33 59.72
N GLU A 591 -59.50 46.03 59.44
CA GLU A 591 -60.80 45.42 59.04
C GLU A 591 -61.38 45.86 57.65
N GLU A 592 -62.12 45.06 56.88
CA GLU A 592 -62.56 43.66 56.99
C GLU A 592 -62.74 42.99 55.60
N GLU A 593 -63.00 41.68 55.67
CA GLU A 593 -63.42 40.63 54.73
C GLU A 593 -64.61 40.94 53.76
N THR A 594 -65.11 40.08 52.84
CA THR A 594 -64.88 38.65 52.40
C THR A 594 -65.11 38.58 50.85
N GLU A 595 -65.41 37.53 50.05
CA GLU A 595 -65.71 36.06 50.01
C GLU A 595 -65.53 35.62 48.50
N GLU A 596 -65.47 34.37 47.98
CA GLU A 596 -65.28 32.98 48.46
C GLU A 596 -64.83 32.10 47.25
N SER A 597 -63.97 31.07 47.48
CA SER A 597 -63.86 29.77 46.75
C SER A 597 -63.65 29.67 45.20
N ILE A 598 -63.36 28.51 44.56
CA ILE A 598 -63.34 27.06 44.95
C ILE A 598 -62.01 26.38 44.53
N ALA A 599 -61.58 25.32 45.25
CA ALA A 599 -60.37 24.54 44.98
C ALA A 599 -60.51 23.00 45.21
N GLY A 600 -59.49 22.22 44.81
CA GLY A 600 -59.26 20.80 45.19
C GLY A 600 -58.24 20.11 44.27
N ASN A 601 -57.09 19.54 44.70
CA ASN A 601 -56.76 18.46 45.68
C ASN A 601 -56.57 17.06 45.01
N ALA A 602 -55.65 16.15 45.39
CA ALA A 602 -54.40 16.19 46.18
C ALA A 602 -53.68 14.79 46.23
N LYS A 603 -52.46 14.72 46.84
CA LYS A 603 -51.78 13.58 47.55
C LYS A 603 -50.84 12.55 46.83
N ALA A 604 -49.53 12.69 47.08
CA ALA A 604 -48.63 11.88 47.97
C ALA A 604 -48.27 10.37 47.76
N ASN A 605 -47.06 10.01 48.29
CA ASN A 605 -46.46 8.68 48.60
C ASN A 605 -45.91 7.80 47.43
N SER A 606 -45.00 6.80 47.60
CA SER A 606 -43.84 6.56 48.53
C SER A 606 -43.16 5.19 48.26
N MET A 607 -41.84 5.00 48.53
CA MET A 607 -41.10 3.70 48.69
C MET A 607 -40.93 2.79 47.42
N LYS A 608 -40.11 1.71 47.36
CA LYS A 608 -38.75 1.35 47.87
C LYS A 608 -38.32 -0.07 47.35
N GLU A 609 -37.02 -0.32 47.15
CA GLU A 609 -36.28 -1.62 47.19
C GLU A 609 -36.40 -2.77 46.12
N ALA A 610 -35.20 -3.21 45.64
CA ALA A 610 -34.66 -4.59 45.56
C ALA A 610 -34.99 -5.62 44.42
N ALA A 611 -34.00 -5.78 43.50
CA ALA A 611 -33.27 -7.00 43.07
C ALA A 611 -33.93 -8.40 42.87
N SER A 612 -33.62 -9.04 41.72
CA SER A 612 -33.19 -10.46 41.59
C SER A 612 -32.59 -10.78 40.19
N GLU A 613 -31.73 -11.78 40.10
CA GLU A 613 -31.07 -12.28 38.87
C GLU A 613 -31.85 -13.44 38.20
N THR A 614 -31.78 -13.61 36.87
CA THR A 614 -31.18 -14.79 36.16
C THR A 614 -31.34 -14.74 34.61
N SER A 615 -30.53 -15.55 33.91
CA SER A 615 -30.45 -15.77 32.44
C SER A 615 -31.72 -16.44 31.84
N THR A 616 -32.04 -16.39 30.53
CA THR A 616 -31.23 -16.80 29.33
C THR A 616 -31.76 -16.25 27.98
N GLU A 617 -30.86 -16.22 26.99
CA GLU A 617 -31.06 -16.42 25.52
C GLU A 617 -32.01 -15.54 24.67
N ALA A 618 -31.37 -14.72 23.82
CA ALA A 618 -31.61 -14.49 22.39
C ALA A 618 -33.02 -14.21 21.81
N SER A 619 -33.21 -12.97 21.33
CA SER A 619 -34.04 -12.65 20.15
C SER A 619 -33.55 -11.34 19.50
N ASP A 620 -33.37 -11.31 18.19
CA ASP A 620 -33.10 -10.07 17.44
C ASP A 620 -34.35 -9.19 17.36
N GLU A 621 -34.25 -7.92 17.78
CA GLU A 621 -35.22 -6.87 17.46
C GLU A 621 -34.50 -5.57 17.06
N GLU A 622 -34.99 -4.91 16.01
CA GLU A 622 -34.42 -3.69 15.43
C GLU A 622 -34.51 -2.50 16.39
N LYS A 623 -33.40 -2.15 17.06
CA LYS A 623 -33.34 -0.93 17.86
C LYS A 623 -33.26 0.32 16.97
N LYS A 624 -34.36 1.09 16.98
CA LYS A 624 -34.36 2.51 16.59
C LYS A 624 -33.22 3.27 17.28
N PRO A 625 -32.64 4.31 16.64
CA PRO A 625 -31.57 5.09 17.24
C PRO A 625 -32.02 5.67 18.58
N ALA A 626 -31.22 5.45 19.63
CA ALA A 626 -31.45 6.04 20.94
C ALA A 626 -31.26 7.56 20.87
N GLY A 627 -32.08 8.30 21.62
CA GLY A 627 -31.84 9.73 21.87
C GLY A 627 -30.56 9.94 22.69
N PRO A 628 -30.13 11.20 22.88
CA PRO A 628 -28.98 11.52 23.72
C PRO A 628 -29.22 11.04 25.16
N THR A 629 -28.41 10.08 25.60
CA THR A 629 -28.47 9.53 26.94
C THR A 629 -27.73 10.45 27.91
N THR A 630 -28.07 10.38 29.20
CA THR A 630 -27.27 10.99 30.28
C THR A 630 -26.98 9.92 31.33
N ILE A 631 -25.71 9.76 31.71
CA ILE A 631 -25.26 8.85 32.76
C ILE A 631 -24.35 9.60 33.76
N ILE A 632 -24.28 9.09 34.99
CA ILE A 632 -23.38 9.57 36.04
C ILE A 632 -22.43 8.43 36.42
N VAL A 633 -21.13 8.63 36.21
CA VAL A 633 -20.07 7.68 36.59
C VAL A 633 -19.25 8.25 37.74
N VAL A 634 -18.63 7.38 38.55
CA VAL A 634 -17.86 7.79 39.74
C VAL A 634 -16.37 7.63 39.48
N VAL A 635 -15.71 8.73 39.14
CA VAL A 635 -14.30 8.76 38.74
C VAL A 635 -13.43 9.22 39.90
N ASN A 636 -12.48 8.38 40.34
CA ASN A 636 -11.60 8.66 41.50
C ASN A 636 -12.38 9.12 42.75
N ARG A 637 -13.58 8.56 42.98
CA ARG A 637 -14.56 8.89 44.04
C ARG A 637 -15.34 10.20 43.87
N SER A 638 -15.22 10.88 42.73
CA SER A 638 -16.03 12.06 42.37
C SER A 638 -17.08 11.70 41.31
N PRO A 639 -18.35 12.12 41.44
CA PRO A 639 -19.35 11.90 40.40
C PRO A 639 -19.08 12.81 39.18
N VAL A 640 -19.21 12.24 37.99
CA VAL A 640 -18.98 12.88 36.68
C VAL A 640 -20.18 12.59 35.78
N THR A 641 -20.85 13.64 35.33
CA THR A 641 -22.02 13.51 34.43
C THR A 641 -21.60 13.55 32.97
N LEU A 642 -22.00 12.54 32.20
CA LEU A 642 -21.82 12.43 30.77
C LEU A 642 -23.19 12.56 30.09
N SER A 643 -23.36 13.59 29.24
CA SER A 643 -24.63 13.88 28.54
C SER A 643 -24.40 14.34 27.09
N GLY A 644 -25.31 13.96 26.19
CA GLY A 644 -25.32 14.39 24.78
C GLY A 644 -24.91 13.34 23.71
N LYS A 645 -24.37 12.18 24.10
CA LYS A 645 -24.11 11.04 23.18
C LYS A 645 -25.20 9.96 23.38
N PRO A 646 -25.52 9.13 22.37
CA PRO A 646 -26.49 8.03 22.54
C PRO A 646 -25.96 6.93 23.47
N SER A 647 -24.65 6.72 23.49
CA SER A 647 -23.90 5.82 24.37
C SER A 647 -22.54 6.43 24.73
N TYR A 648 -21.87 5.87 25.74
CA TYR A 648 -20.55 6.30 26.20
C TYR A 648 -19.57 5.12 26.25
N VAL A 649 -18.29 5.42 26.06
CA VAL A 649 -17.17 4.48 26.24
C VAL A 649 -16.12 5.05 27.19
N PHE A 650 -15.25 4.19 27.74
CA PHE A 650 -14.30 4.55 28.80
C PHE A 650 -13.49 5.82 28.53
N VAL A 651 -13.07 6.07 27.29
CA VAL A 651 -12.32 7.30 26.92
C VAL A 651 -13.11 8.60 27.06
N ASP A 652 -14.44 8.58 26.99
CA ASP A 652 -15.28 9.79 27.07
C ASP A 652 -15.20 10.50 28.44
N VAL A 653 -14.72 9.79 29.47
CA VAL A 653 -14.48 10.35 30.80
C VAL A 653 -13.38 11.42 30.78
N PHE A 654 -12.39 11.29 29.90
CA PHE A 654 -11.30 12.27 29.80
C PHE A 654 -11.77 13.63 29.23
N ASP A 655 -12.93 13.70 28.58
CA ASP A 655 -13.58 14.97 28.20
C ASP A 655 -14.16 15.74 29.41
N LYS A 656 -14.17 15.15 30.61
CA LYS A 656 -14.79 15.68 31.84
C LYS A 656 -13.91 15.66 33.10
N ILE A 657 -12.70 15.10 33.05
CA ILE A 657 -11.76 15.11 34.18
C ILE A 657 -10.46 15.84 33.85
N ASP A 658 -9.96 16.62 34.82
CA ASP A 658 -8.61 17.21 34.74
C ASP A 658 -7.56 16.16 35.15
N PHE A 659 -7.12 15.36 34.18
CA PHE A 659 -6.05 14.37 34.34
C PHE A 659 -4.91 14.64 33.36
N ASP A 660 -4.00 15.54 33.73
CA ASP A 660 -2.82 15.90 32.94
C ASP A 660 -1.92 14.70 32.60
N LEU A 661 -2.03 14.22 31.36
CA LEU A 661 -1.21 13.16 30.77
C LEU A 661 0.20 13.64 30.37
N THR A 662 0.44 14.95 30.28
CA THR A 662 1.73 15.53 29.87
C THR A 662 2.76 15.56 31.01
N ARG A 663 2.30 15.41 32.26
CA ARG A 663 3.14 15.43 33.47
C ARG A 663 3.01 14.11 34.26
N PRO A 664 3.71 13.03 33.83
CA PRO A 664 3.64 11.73 34.49
C PRO A 664 4.06 11.79 35.96
N LYS A 665 3.22 11.25 36.84
CA LYS A 665 3.44 11.17 38.31
C LYS A 665 3.74 9.75 38.80
N GLY A 666 4.17 8.88 37.89
CA GLY A 666 4.50 7.47 38.10
C GLY A 666 5.00 6.82 36.80
N LYS A 667 5.34 5.53 36.83
CA LYS A 667 5.77 4.77 35.63
C LYS A 667 4.63 4.41 34.69
N ASN A 668 3.49 3.99 35.24
CA ASN A 668 2.32 3.55 34.46
C ASN A 668 1.04 4.21 34.99
N ILE A 669 0.12 4.56 34.09
CA ILE A 669 -1.25 4.88 34.48
C ILE A 669 -1.98 3.56 34.73
N VAL A 670 -2.72 3.48 35.84
CA VAL A 670 -3.69 2.41 36.10
C VAL A 670 -5.06 2.96 35.75
N THR A 671 -5.74 2.30 34.82
CA THR A 671 -7.14 2.52 34.47
C THR A 671 -7.96 1.30 34.87
N SER A 672 -9.00 1.49 35.69
CA SER A 672 -9.91 0.41 36.04
C SER A 672 -11.38 0.85 35.94
N LEU A 673 -12.23 -0.08 35.49
CA LEU A 673 -13.68 0.03 35.42
C LEU A 673 -14.26 -1.08 36.29
N ASN A 674 -15.06 -0.71 37.29
CA ASN A 674 -15.68 -1.61 38.27
C ASN A 674 -14.68 -2.63 38.88
N GLY A 675 -13.45 -2.18 39.14
CA GLY A 675 -12.37 -2.98 39.74
C GLY A 675 -11.63 -3.94 38.80
N LYS A 676 -11.88 -3.88 37.48
CA LYS A 676 -11.14 -4.62 36.45
C LYS A 676 -10.32 -3.66 35.59
N PRO A 677 -9.19 -4.08 34.98
CA PRO A 677 -8.47 -3.26 34.00
C PRO A 677 -9.40 -2.89 32.83
N ALA A 678 -9.58 -1.60 32.58
CA ALA A 678 -10.55 -1.10 31.60
C ALA A 678 -10.02 -1.16 30.16
N GLN A 679 -10.87 -1.48 29.20
CA GLN A 679 -10.56 -1.29 27.77
C GLN A 679 -11.03 0.09 27.30
N TYR A 680 -10.25 0.75 26.43
CA TYR A 680 -10.53 2.13 26.01
C TYR A 680 -11.90 2.32 25.32
N MET A 681 -12.41 1.29 24.63
CA MET A 681 -13.71 1.29 23.96
C MET A 681 -14.79 0.51 24.74
N GLU A 682 -14.58 0.23 26.03
CA GLU A 682 -15.55 -0.46 26.88
C GLU A 682 -16.73 0.46 27.21
N THR A 683 -17.96 -0.01 26.96
CA THR A 683 -19.18 0.79 27.12
C THR A 683 -19.47 1.13 28.59
N LEU A 684 -19.68 2.41 28.87
CA LEU A 684 -20.04 2.92 30.19
C LEU A 684 -21.54 2.94 30.43
N HIS A 685 -21.92 2.67 31.68
CA HIS A 685 -23.28 2.61 32.18
C HIS A 685 -23.46 3.55 33.40
N ASP A 686 -24.71 3.87 33.73
CA ASP A 686 -25.03 4.70 34.89
C ASP A 686 -24.62 4.01 36.20
N GLY A 687 -23.86 4.71 37.04
CA GLY A 687 -23.31 4.19 38.30
C GLY A 687 -21.94 3.51 38.20
N ASP A 688 -21.32 3.39 37.01
CA ASP A 688 -20.00 2.76 36.86
C ASP A 688 -18.91 3.47 37.68
N VAL A 689 -18.05 2.69 38.34
CA VAL A 689 -16.93 3.18 39.17
C VAL A 689 -15.62 3.08 38.41
N ILE A 690 -14.88 4.18 38.35
CA ILE A 690 -13.68 4.34 37.53
C ILE A 690 -12.52 4.85 38.37
N ASP A 691 -11.42 4.12 38.40
CA ASP A 691 -10.16 4.55 39.04
C ASP A 691 -9.12 4.84 37.96
N ILE A 692 -8.56 6.06 37.96
CA ILE A 692 -7.56 6.54 37.00
C ILE A 692 -6.44 7.24 37.78
N TYR A 693 -5.30 6.58 37.97
CA TYR A 693 -4.20 7.11 38.78
C TYR A 693 -2.81 6.67 38.30
N TRP A 694 -1.77 7.41 38.71
CA TRP A 694 -0.38 7.06 38.42
C TRP A 694 0.15 6.04 39.43
N SER A 695 0.78 4.97 38.93
CA SER A 695 1.47 3.93 39.73
C SER A 695 2.99 4.04 39.59
N ASN A 696 3.72 3.72 40.67
CA ASN A 696 5.18 3.84 40.76
C ASN A 696 5.93 2.55 40.45
#